data_AF-A0A9P7G207-F1
#
_entry.id   AF-A0A9P7G207-F1
#
_cell.length_a   1.000
_cell.length_b   1.000
_cell.length_c   1.000
_cell.angle_alpha   90.00
_cell.angle_beta   90.00
_cell.angle_gamma   90.00
#
_symmetry.space_group_name_H-M   'P 1'
#
loop_
_entity.id
_entity.type
_entity.pdbx_description
1 polymer ?
#
loop_
_entity_poly.entity_id
_entity_poly.type
_entity_poly.pdbx_seq_one_letter_code
_entity_poly.pdbx_strand_id
1 'polypeptide(L)'
;MIQLDSFRLSHSVALLAGSIVVVALLSGLLRPQLRFIWHCFIRPLGASDQKDRLDKFYQGQADIYDKTRNGLLRGRNTMLSLSASHIRSMRAAQPNKRLVWVDIGHNIELMEKYLPISSFDAVYVVDLCEPLLEVARKRFAAKGWKNVHVLCQDASQFTLPEWMDGKDPKGSVGFITMSYSLSMIPSYYTLLDRIDHLLSPQDGLLGVVDFYTAGKQPSLHEKAIGGVSKECGWLSRWFWQIWFDFDHVSLGPARRSYLEYKFGTVKSYNGRNHFILPFIVRIPYYIWLGRPRSCNVAQACHAFEVEGGNVIGNCSPQGSPTLSQYDGKVTETVPPLEIGEPIMDIGPPTVVDGAVVIDITPPLSSFHYQVNKPWRLPYYEQPVHSEFRTFIYSFTWEDPFEDMRYLQLSKDDSMFVITSAGDNALHYAIEAQPQRIHCVDMNPCQGHLLELKLAALTSLSHADFFSLFGVGYHPKFRHLLDSKLAPHLSSSAYQFWRFNADAFASSSSGSGFYMRGYSGWALRLARVIFAFAGVSNHVKRLCECDTLEEQVAIWQSKLRPVLLNPVVVALLRSPVFCWNALGVPLNQRQMLLEEGSVYDFICHTLDPLVSTYLLKTGNYFYLLALLGHYTPASCPNYLTLRGFSALKANRSNALDAFRLHTDSIVKYVLLAPLLSLEAHTTLSVLRGLSPWSLTRALIMDHLDWFSPGSKDVLEEVEEFHRVLAPGGMVFWRSASRKPWYNEMFANAGFEVTPVAVRDGTNAIDMVNMYASTWRAVKRA
;
A
#
# COMPACT_ATOMS: atom_id res chain seq x y z
N MET A 1 35.54 67.23 -21.05
CA MET A 1 34.74 66.15 -21.68
C MET A 1 35.49 64.80 -21.70
N ILE A 2 36.27 64.45 -20.65
CA ILE A 2 37.14 63.24 -20.64
C ILE A 2 36.91 62.35 -19.39
N GLN A 3 36.16 62.79 -18.38
CA GLN A 3 35.94 62.02 -17.14
C GLN A 3 34.75 61.03 -17.16
N LEU A 4 33.89 61.05 -18.19
CA LEU A 4 32.73 60.16 -18.28
C LEU A 4 33.00 58.80 -18.95
N ASP A 5 34.13 58.63 -19.65
CA ASP A 5 34.45 57.38 -20.35
C ASP A 5 35.18 56.34 -19.49
N SER A 6 35.99 56.74 -18.51
CA SER A 6 36.72 55.78 -17.65
C SER A 6 35.82 54.99 -16.70
N PHE A 7 34.72 55.61 -16.25
CA PHE A 7 33.75 54.97 -15.36
C PHE A 7 32.86 53.94 -16.09
N ARG A 8 32.54 54.20 -17.37
CA ARG A 8 31.82 53.25 -18.23
C ARG A 8 32.71 52.08 -18.65
N LEU A 9 33.99 52.33 -18.92
CA LEU A 9 34.95 51.29 -19.28
C LEU A 9 35.22 50.34 -18.10
N SER A 10 35.41 50.87 -16.89
CA SER A 10 35.62 50.06 -15.68
C SER A 10 34.41 49.22 -15.29
N HIS A 11 33.19 49.74 -15.40
CA HIS A 11 31.97 48.95 -15.21
C HIS A 11 31.80 47.85 -16.25
N SER A 12 32.12 48.14 -17.51
CA SER A 12 32.05 47.15 -18.59
C SER A 12 33.07 46.03 -18.42
N VAL A 13 34.29 46.35 -17.96
CA VAL A 13 35.33 45.37 -17.65
C VAL A 13 34.98 44.54 -16.41
N ALA A 14 34.39 45.14 -15.37
CA ALA A 14 33.93 44.42 -14.19
C ALA A 14 32.74 43.48 -14.50
N LEU A 15 31.79 43.92 -15.32
CA LEU A 15 30.70 43.07 -15.84
C LEU A 15 31.25 41.94 -16.69
N LEU A 16 32.21 42.19 -17.58
CA LEU A 16 32.84 41.16 -18.40
C LEU A 16 33.61 40.14 -17.54
N ALA A 17 34.38 40.60 -16.56
CA ALA A 17 35.09 39.74 -15.62
C ALA A 17 34.13 38.91 -14.76
N GLY A 18 33.06 39.52 -14.24
CA GLY A 18 31.99 38.82 -13.54
C GLY A 18 31.28 37.78 -14.42
N SER A 19 31.03 38.13 -15.69
CA SER A 19 30.46 37.20 -16.69
C SER A 19 31.38 36.02 -16.95
N ILE A 20 32.68 36.26 -17.11
CA ILE A 20 33.69 35.22 -17.33
C ILE A 20 33.80 34.31 -16.11
N VAL A 21 33.75 34.86 -14.89
CA VAL A 21 33.75 34.05 -13.66
C VAL A 21 32.47 33.22 -13.54
N VAL A 22 31.30 33.79 -13.85
CA VAL A 22 30.02 33.06 -13.86
C VAL A 22 30.04 31.97 -14.94
N VAL A 23 30.56 32.24 -16.14
CA VAL A 23 30.71 31.25 -17.22
C VAL A 23 31.76 30.19 -16.86
N ALA A 24 32.85 30.55 -16.17
CA ALA A 24 33.85 29.59 -15.69
C ALA A 24 33.30 28.69 -14.57
N LEU A 25 32.51 29.25 -13.65
CA LEU A 25 31.82 28.49 -12.60
C LEU A 25 30.73 27.60 -13.19
N LEU A 26 29.89 28.14 -14.08
CA LEU A 26 28.85 27.38 -14.79
C LEU A 26 29.46 26.31 -15.69
N SER A 27 30.57 26.58 -16.38
CA SER A 27 31.26 25.56 -17.19
C SER A 27 31.91 24.50 -16.31
N GLY A 28 32.48 24.84 -15.15
CA GLY A 28 32.92 23.85 -14.15
C GLY A 28 31.77 22.96 -13.65
N LEU A 29 30.61 23.57 -13.41
CA LEU A 29 29.39 22.90 -12.95
C LEU A 29 28.66 22.09 -14.02
N LEU A 30 28.78 22.45 -15.30
CA LEU A 30 28.09 21.83 -16.45
C LEU A 30 28.98 20.89 -17.27
N ARG A 31 30.32 21.02 -17.19
CA ARG A 31 31.28 20.19 -17.96
C ARG A 31 31.13 18.69 -17.68
N PRO A 32 30.91 18.21 -16.44
CA PRO A 32 30.61 16.80 -16.20
C PRO A 32 29.33 16.33 -16.90
N GLN A 33 28.28 17.15 -16.89
CA GLN A 33 26.97 16.86 -17.46
C GLN A 33 27.02 16.92 -18.98
N LEU A 34 27.74 17.88 -19.57
CA LEU A 34 27.95 18.00 -21.01
C LEU A 34 28.83 16.87 -21.54
N ARG A 35 29.87 16.46 -20.80
CA ARG A 35 30.65 15.25 -21.14
C ARG A 35 29.80 13.99 -21.05
N PHE A 36 29.02 13.86 -19.98
CA PHE A 36 28.05 12.76 -19.84
C PHE A 36 27.06 12.77 -21.00
N ILE A 37 26.51 13.93 -21.38
CA ILE A 37 25.59 14.07 -22.52
C ILE A 37 26.27 13.70 -23.83
N TRP A 38 27.49 14.16 -24.08
CA TRP A 38 28.24 13.84 -25.29
C TRP A 38 28.51 12.33 -25.40
N HIS A 39 28.95 11.71 -24.32
CA HIS A 39 29.28 10.28 -24.32
C HIS A 39 28.07 9.35 -24.26
N CYS A 40 26.99 9.76 -23.60
CA CYS A 40 25.73 8.99 -23.53
C CYS A 40 24.78 9.26 -24.69
N PHE A 41 24.84 10.42 -25.37
CA PHE A 41 23.80 10.82 -26.32
C PHE A 41 24.30 11.29 -27.69
N ILE A 42 25.62 11.47 -27.90
CA ILE A 42 26.15 12.03 -29.17
C ILE A 42 27.26 11.17 -29.80
N ARG A 43 28.11 10.50 -29.00
CA ARG A 43 29.21 9.69 -29.51
C ARG A 43 28.71 8.32 -30.00
N PRO A 44 28.88 7.96 -31.29
CA PRO A 44 28.43 6.66 -31.80
C PRO A 44 29.24 5.51 -31.19
N LEU A 45 28.54 4.49 -30.71
CA LEU A 45 29.10 3.24 -30.19
C LEU A 45 29.32 2.25 -31.35
N GLY A 46 30.45 2.34 -32.03
CA GLY A 46 30.82 1.37 -33.09
C GLY A 46 31.50 0.11 -32.54
N ALA A 47 30.88 -1.07 -32.72
CA ALA A 47 31.49 -2.42 -32.82
C ALA A 47 30.43 -3.55 -32.91
N SER A 48 30.85 -4.76 -33.29
CA SER A 48 30.03 -5.96 -33.52
C SER A 48 29.68 -6.80 -32.27
N ASP A 49 30.34 -6.59 -31.12
CA ASP A 49 30.18 -7.38 -29.88
C ASP A 49 29.85 -6.51 -28.64
N GLN A 50 29.05 -7.04 -27.70
CA GLN A 50 28.52 -6.32 -26.53
C GLN A 50 29.61 -5.93 -25.53
N LYS A 51 30.59 -6.82 -25.29
CA LYS A 51 31.68 -6.58 -24.32
C LYS A 51 32.56 -5.41 -24.75
N ASP A 52 33.05 -5.43 -25.99
CA ASP A 52 33.91 -4.38 -26.53
C ASP A 52 33.24 -3.00 -26.51
N ARG A 53 31.92 -2.95 -26.69
CA ARG A 53 31.14 -1.72 -26.57
C ARG A 53 31.09 -1.19 -25.14
N LEU A 54 30.82 -2.06 -24.17
CA LEU A 54 30.79 -1.67 -22.74
C LEU A 54 32.17 -1.18 -22.30
N ASP A 55 33.24 -1.90 -22.66
CA ASP A 55 34.60 -1.50 -22.34
C ASP A 55 34.95 -0.15 -22.96
N LYS A 56 34.69 0.06 -24.26
CA LYS A 56 34.92 1.35 -24.93
C LYS A 56 34.06 2.49 -24.37
N PHE A 57 32.84 2.20 -23.92
CA PHE A 57 31.97 3.19 -23.29
C PHE A 57 32.54 3.61 -21.94
N TYR A 58 32.97 2.67 -21.08
CA TYR A 58 33.43 3.01 -19.72
C TYR A 58 34.89 3.45 -19.63
N GLN A 59 35.72 3.10 -20.62
CA GLN A 59 37.13 3.48 -20.68
C GLN A 59 37.28 5.02 -20.73
N GLY A 60 37.97 5.57 -19.72
CA GLY A 60 38.26 7.01 -19.61
C GLY A 60 37.17 7.88 -18.94
N GLN A 61 36.02 7.31 -18.56
CA GLN A 61 34.94 8.06 -17.89
C GLN A 61 34.33 7.41 -16.64
N ALA A 62 34.83 6.24 -16.20
CA ALA A 62 34.31 5.52 -15.02
C ALA A 62 34.11 6.41 -13.77
N ASP A 63 35.09 7.27 -13.45
CA ASP A 63 35.04 8.14 -12.27
C ASP A 63 34.04 9.31 -12.38
N ILE A 64 33.76 9.79 -13.61
CA ILE A 64 32.79 10.85 -13.89
C ILE A 64 31.37 10.27 -13.93
N TYR A 65 31.23 9.10 -14.55
CA TYR A 65 29.99 8.36 -14.68
C TYR A 65 29.36 8.06 -13.31
N ASP A 66 30.15 7.60 -12.33
CA ASP A 66 29.67 7.36 -10.96
C ASP A 66 29.06 8.61 -10.28
N LYS A 67 29.60 9.81 -10.56
CA LYS A 67 29.14 11.07 -9.95
C LYS A 67 27.84 11.60 -10.58
N THR A 68 27.66 11.46 -11.88
CA THR A 68 26.45 11.94 -12.60
C THR A 68 25.29 10.93 -12.55
N ARG A 69 25.57 9.63 -12.42
CA ARG A 69 24.59 8.53 -12.42
C ARG A 69 23.58 8.56 -11.28
N ASN A 70 23.92 9.11 -10.11
CA ASN A 70 23.02 9.12 -8.95
C ASN A 70 21.71 9.91 -9.19
N GLY A 71 21.72 10.92 -10.07
CA GLY A 71 20.52 11.67 -10.46
C GLY A 71 19.60 10.90 -11.42
N LEU A 72 20.17 10.01 -12.23
CA LEU A 72 19.47 9.19 -13.22
C LEU A 72 18.92 7.87 -12.62
N LEU A 73 19.65 7.24 -11.71
CA LEU A 73 19.33 5.90 -11.18
C LEU A 73 18.57 5.96 -9.85
N ARG A 74 17.42 6.63 -9.83
CA ARG A 74 16.66 6.93 -8.60
C ARG A 74 16.12 5.69 -7.87
N GLY A 75 15.83 4.61 -8.59
CA GLY A 75 15.16 3.44 -8.01
C GLY A 75 16.08 2.52 -7.20
N ARG A 76 17.40 2.62 -7.41
CA ARG A 76 18.39 1.70 -6.84
C ARG A 76 18.43 1.71 -5.31
N ASN A 77 18.46 2.88 -4.69
CA ASN A 77 18.46 3.00 -3.23
C ASN A 77 17.17 2.40 -2.61
N THR A 78 16.01 2.64 -3.23
CA THR A 78 14.74 2.08 -2.76
C THR A 78 14.70 0.56 -2.96
N MET A 79 15.16 0.02 -4.10
CA MET A 79 15.25 -1.43 -4.32
C MET A 79 16.11 -2.12 -3.25
N LEU A 80 17.29 -1.56 -2.94
CA LEU A 80 18.18 -2.14 -1.93
C LEU A 80 17.59 -2.03 -0.51
N SER A 81 16.97 -0.89 -0.16
CA SER A 81 16.27 -0.75 1.13
C SER A 81 15.14 -1.77 1.28
N LEU A 82 14.34 -1.96 0.23
CA LEU A 82 13.27 -2.96 0.21
C LEU A 82 13.83 -4.37 0.34
N SER A 83 14.90 -4.68 -0.41
CA SER A 83 15.51 -6.01 -0.38
C SER A 83 16.08 -6.30 1.02
N ALA A 84 16.80 -5.35 1.61
CA ALA A 84 17.34 -5.46 2.96
C ALA A 84 16.25 -5.66 4.02
N SER A 85 15.12 -4.95 3.93
CA SER A 85 14.01 -5.11 4.88
C SER A 85 13.34 -6.48 4.76
N HIS A 86 13.14 -7.01 3.54
CA HIS A 86 12.57 -8.33 3.32
C HIS A 86 13.53 -9.45 3.74
N ILE A 87 14.83 -9.34 3.43
CA ILE A 87 15.86 -10.30 3.86
C ILE A 87 15.88 -10.43 5.38
N ARG A 88 15.86 -9.31 6.12
CA ARG A 88 15.78 -9.36 7.59
C ARG A 88 14.55 -10.11 8.09
N SER A 89 13.41 -9.87 7.46
CA SER A 89 12.14 -10.52 7.82
C SER A 89 12.18 -12.02 7.57
N MET A 90 12.66 -12.44 6.40
CA MET A 90 12.78 -13.85 6.03
C MET A 90 13.78 -14.58 6.94
N ARG A 91 14.89 -13.93 7.27
CA ARG A 91 15.93 -14.50 8.15
C ARG A 91 15.53 -14.56 9.62
N ALA A 92 14.51 -13.82 10.06
CA ALA A 92 14.09 -13.85 11.45
C ALA A 92 13.67 -15.27 11.91
N ALA A 93 13.16 -16.09 10.98
CA ALA A 93 12.82 -17.49 11.24
C ALA A 93 14.04 -18.43 11.20
N GLN A 94 15.04 -18.14 10.36
CA GLN A 94 16.23 -18.99 10.15
C GLN A 94 17.52 -18.14 10.11
N PRO A 95 17.98 -17.61 11.26
CA PRO A 95 19.06 -16.63 11.31
C PRO A 95 20.43 -17.21 10.90
N ASN A 96 20.62 -18.52 11.06
CA ASN A 96 21.88 -19.21 10.78
C ASN A 96 21.94 -19.80 9.35
N LYS A 97 20.89 -19.63 8.54
CA LYS A 97 20.90 -20.13 7.17
C LYS A 97 21.88 -19.32 6.33
N ARG A 98 22.68 -20.04 5.54
CA ARG A 98 23.66 -19.46 4.62
C ARG A 98 22.97 -18.52 3.63
N LEU A 99 23.52 -17.33 3.42
CA LEU A 99 23.03 -16.31 2.50
C LEU A 99 24.14 -15.90 1.54
N VAL A 100 23.97 -16.35 0.30
CA VAL A 100 24.80 -15.96 -0.83
C VAL A 100 24.06 -14.90 -1.63
N TRP A 101 24.74 -13.79 -1.92
CA TRP A 101 24.25 -12.72 -2.78
C TRP A 101 25.01 -12.69 -4.10
N VAL A 102 24.29 -12.71 -5.23
CA VAL A 102 24.84 -12.42 -6.56
C VAL A 102 24.30 -11.08 -7.06
N ASP A 103 25.19 -10.14 -7.34
CA ASP A 103 24.87 -8.83 -7.89
C ASP A 103 25.26 -8.76 -9.38
N ILE A 104 24.26 -8.62 -10.24
CA ILE A 104 24.42 -8.41 -11.69
C ILE A 104 24.34 -6.90 -11.93
N GLY A 105 25.45 -6.23 -11.64
CA GLY A 105 25.60 -4.78 -11.63
C GLY A 105 26.60 -4.33 -10.57
N HIS A 106 26.45 -3.10 -10.06
CA HIS A 106 27.37 -2.53 -9.08
C HIS A 106 26.62 -1.96 -7.87
N ASN A 107 26.10 -2.80 -6.96
CA ASN A 107 25.25 -2.44 -5.81
C ASN A 107 25.93 -2.50 -4.43
N ILE A 108 27.05 -3.21 -4.30
CA ILE A 108 27.65 -3.62 -3.02
C ILE A 108 27.81 -2.47 -2.02
N GLU A 109 28.45 -1.37 -2.44
CA GLU A 109 28.71 -0.23 -1.56
C GLU A 109 27.46 0.50 -1.08
N LEU A 110 26.37 0.45 -1.85
CA LEU A 110 25.10 1.02 -1.40
C LEU A 110 24.38 0.08 -0.46
N MET A 111 24.50 -1.25 -0.65
CA MET A 111 23.88 -2.22 0.24
C MET A 111 24.41 -2.11 1.67
N GLU A 112 25.70 -1.83 1.86
CA GLU A 112 26.31 -1.61 3.20
C GLU A 112 25.54 -0.61 4.07
N LYS A 113 24.88 0.40 3.46
CA LYS A 113 24.06 1.39 4.19
C LYS A 113 22.77 0.80 4.77
N TYR A 114 22.28 -0.28 4.16
CA TYR A 114 21.00 -0.90 4.48
C TYR A 114 21.16 -2.25 5.16
N LEU A 115 22.16 -3.04 4.80
CA LEU A 115 22.48 -4.34 5.39
C LEU A 115 24.00 -4.51 5.34
N PRO A 116 24.69 -4.69 6.48
CA PRO A 116 26.14 -4.86 6.49
C PRO A 116 26.58 -6.01 5.59
N ILE A 117 27.64 -5.83 4.81
CA ILE A 117 28.18 -6.87 3.92
C ILE A 117 28.62 -8.10 4.71
N SER A 118 28.99 -7.95 5.99
CA SER A 118 29.27 -9.07 6.90
C SER A 118 28.04 -9.95 7.21
N SER A 119 26.83 -9.52 6.86
CA SER A 119 25.60 -10.33 7.02
C SER A 119 25.45 -11.40 5.94
N PHE A 120 26.28 -11.36 4.90
CA PHE A 120 26.30 -12.32 3.80
C PHE A 120 27.50 -13.25 3.96
N ASP A 121 27.28 -14.56 3.79
CA ASP A 121 28.37 -15.53 3.82
C ASP A 121 29.29 -15.38 2.60
N ALA A 122 28.72 -15.02 1.45
CA ALA A 122 29.45 -14.67 0.24
C ALA A 122 28.67 -13.67 -0.61
N VAL A 123 29.39 -12.76 -1.25
CA VAL A 123 28.85 -11.77 -2.19
C VAL A 123 29.63 -11.86 -3.50
N TYR A 124 28.93 -12.06 -4.61
CA TYR A 124 29.53 -12.19 -5.94
C TYR A 124 29.05 -11.05 -6.83
N VAL A 125 29.98 -10.29 -7.39
CA VAL A 125 29.71 -9.26 -8.41
C VAL A 125 29.99 -9.86 -9.77
N VAL A 126 29.00 -9.85 -10.66
CA VAL A 126 29.09 -10.37 -12.03
C VAL A 126 28.86 -9.22 -13.01
N ASP A 127 29.86 -8.91 -13.82
CA ASP A 127 29.79 -7.91 -14.90
C ASP A 127 30.64 -8.37 -16.09
N LEU A 128 30.34 -7.85 -17.29
CA LEU A 128 31.10 -8.10 -18.51
C LEU A 128 32.24 -7.09 -18.71
N CYS A 129 32.21 -5.96 -17.98
CA CYS A 129 33.14 -4.84 -18.16
C CYS A 129 34.35 -4.91 -17.19
N GLU A 130 35.51 -5.34 -17.69
CA GLU A 130 36.72 -5.50 -16.87
C GLU A 130 37.21 -4.17 -16.25
N PRO A 131 37.24 -3.02 -16.96
CA PRO A 131 37.66 -1.75 -16.37
C PRO A 131 36.84 -1.33 -15.13
N LEU A 132 35.52 -1.59 -15.12
CA LEU A 132 34.68 -1.31 -13.96
C LEU A 132 35.00 -2.25 -12.79
N LEU A 133 35.27 -3.52 -13.09
CA LEU A 133 35.61 -4.53 -12.10
C LEU A 133 36.98 -4.27 -11.47
N GLU A 134 37.97 -3.77 -12.21
CA GLU A 134 39.25 -3.35 -11.63
C GLU A 134 39.10 -2.23 -10.61
N VAL A 135 38.26 -1.23 -10.91
CA VAL A 135 37.93 -0.15 -9.98
C VAL A 135 37.21 -0.71 -8.75
N ALA A 136 36.25 -1.62 -8.95
CA ALA A 136 35.53 -2.27 -7.86
C ALA A 136 36.47 -3.08 -6.94
N ARG A 137 37.38 -3.88 -7.49
CA ARG A 137 38.38 -4.65 -6.72
C ARG A 137 39.23 -3.73 -5.84
N LYS A 138 39.72 -2.60 -6.38
CA LYS A 138 40.50 -1.61 -5.61
C LYS A 138 39.67 -1.01 -4.46
N ARG A 139 38.41 -0.65 -4.72
CA ARG A 139 37.51 -0.07 -3.71
C ARG A 139 37.15 -1.08 -2.61
N PHE A 140 36.87 -2.33 -2.97
CA PHE A 140 36.51 -3.38 -2.01
C PHE A 140 37.71 -3.79 -1.16
N ALA A 141 38.90 -3.89 -1.75
CA ALA A 141 40.15 -4.14 -1.03
C ALA A 141 40.43 -3.00 -0.02
N ALA A 142 40.23 -1.74 -0.41
CA ALA A 142 40.37 -0.59 0.50
C ALA A 142 39.38 -0.61 1.67
N LYS A 143 38.22 -1.25 1.52
CA LYS A 143 37.23 -1.46 2.58
C LYS A 143 37.46 -2.71 3.43
N GLY A 144 38.42 -3.56 3.05
CA GLY A 144 38.79 -4.76 3.80
C GLY A 144 37.76 -5.90 3.73
N TRP A 145 36.84 -5.90 2.77
CA TRP A 145 35.85 -6.96 2.63
C TRP A 145 36.48 -8.23 2.07
N LYS A 146 36.38 -9.34 2.81
CA LYS A 146 36.97 -10.64 2.44
C LYS A 146 35.98 -11.62 1.81
N ASN A 147 34.69 -11.36 2.00
CA ASN A 147 33.58 -12.18 1.51
C ASN A 147 32.99 -11.65 0.19
N VAL A 148 33.67 -10.72 -0.49
CA VAL A 148 33.24 -10.13 -1.77
C VAL A 148 34.15 -10.61 -2.89
N HIS A 149 33.57 -11.24 -3.90
CA HIS A 149 34.25 -11.82 -5.04
C HIS A 149 33.81 -11.11 -6.33
N VAL A 150 34.76 -10.75 -7.19
CA VAL A 150 34.51 -9.96 -8.40
C VAL A 150 34.80 -10.81 -9.62
N LEU A 151 33.79 -11.10 -10.42
CA LEU A 151 33.82 -12.04 -11.55
C LEU A 151 33.52 -11.31 -12.86
N CYS A 152 34.48 -11.36 -13.80
CA CYS A 152 34.28 -10.89 -15.16
C CYS A 152 33.71 -12.03 -16.01
N GLN A 153 32.39 -12.14 -16.04
CA GLN A 153 31.68 -13.25 -16.69
C GLN A 153 30.34 -12.77 -17.25
N ASP A 154 29.82 -13.47 -18.25
CA ASP A 154 28.49 -13.22 -18.78
C ASP A 154 27.41 -13.59 -17.75
N ALA A 155 26.46 -12.69 -17.50
CA ALA A 155 25.39 -12.91 -16.52
C ALA A 155 24.49 -14.11 -16.86
N SER A 156 24.36 -14.49 -18.12
CA SER A 156 23.61 -15.67 -18.55
C SER A 156 24.39 -16.98 -18.43
N GLN A 157 25.71 -16.91 -18.22
CA GLN A 157 26.62 -18.07 -18.24
C GLN A 157 27.58 -18.20 -17.04
N PHE A 158 27.49 -17.33 -16.03
CA PHE A 158 28.48 -17.27 -14.95
C PHE A 158 28.53 -18.52 -14.04
N THR A 159 29.72 -18.90 -13.61
CA THR A 159 29.97 -19.98 -12.64
C THR A 159 30.61 -19.40 -11.38
N LEU A 160 30.05 -19.73 -10.22
CA LEU A 160 30.61 -19.34 -8.93
C LEU A 160 31.74 -20.31 -8.53
N PRO A 161 32.83 -19.83 -7.90
CA PRO A 161 33.94 -20.67 -7.45
C PRO A 161 33.52 -21.87 -6.59
N GLU A 162 32.44 -21.71 -5.82
CA GLU A 162 31.90 -22.74 -4.93
C GLU A 162 31.23 -23.92 -5.65
N TRP A 163 30.92 -23.79 -6.95
CA TRP A 163 30.33 -24.85 -7.76
C TRP A 163 31.36 -25.72 -8.48
N MET A 164 32.63 -25.33 -8.47
CA MET A 164 33.70 -25.98 -9.24
C MET A 164 33.98 -27.43 -8.81
N ASP A 165 33.57 -27.84 -7.61
CA ASP A 165 33.74 -29.20 -7.07
C ASP A 165 32.55 -30.14 -7.38
N GLY A 166 31.77 -29.87 -8.44
CA GLY A 166 30.62 -30.69 -8.81
C GLY A 166 29.39 -30.52 -7.90
N LYS A 167 29.33 -29.42 -7.13
CA LYS A 167 28.15 -29.09 -6.32
C LYS A 167 27.02 -28.57 -7.21
N ASP A 168 25.80 -29.05 -6.96
CA ASP A 168 24.62 -28.60 -7.70
C ASP A 168 24.38 -27.09 -7.46
N PRO A 169 24.39 -26.26 -8.51
CA PRO A 169 24.11 -24.84 -8.39
C PRO A 169 22.64 -24.55 -8.05
N LYS A 170 21.74 -25.53 -8.23
CA LYS A 170 20.30 -25.37 -8.01
C LYS A 170 19.98 -24.94 -6.58
N GLY A 171 19.25 -23.83 -6.45
CA GLY A 171 18.80 -23.31 -5.16
C GLY A 171 19.91 -22.85 -4.20
N SER A 172 21.15 -22.68 -4.69
CA SER A 172 22.33 -22.32 -3.89
C SER A 172 22.39 -20.84 -3.52
N VAL A 173 21.65 -19.97 -4.21
CA VAL A 173 21.70 -18.50 -4.04
C VAL A 173 20.47 -18.00 -3.27
N GLY A 174 20.69 -17.19 -2.24
CA GLY A 174 19.61 -16.63 -1.43
C GLY A 174 19.12 -15.26 -1.91
N PHE A 175 19.97 -14.50 -2.59
CA PHE A 175 19.63 -13.16 -3.05
C PHE A 175 20.29 -12.82 -4.37
N ILE A 176 19.53 -12.28 -5.32
CA ILE A 176 20.05 -11.78 -6.60
C ILE A 176 19.57 -10.35 -6.84
N THR A 177 20.45 -9.48 -7.32
CA THR A 177 20.09 -8.10 -7.71
C THR A 177 20.45 -7.78 -9.14
N MET A 178 19.57 -7.02 -9.79
CA MET A 178 19.77 -6.46 -11.11
C MET A 178 19.40 -4.98 -11.08
N SER A 179 20.41 -4.09 -11.14
CA SER A 179 20.16 -2.66 -11.17
C SER A 179 20.51 -2.04 -12.51
N TYR A 180 19.48 -1.72 -13.28
CA TYR A 180 19.55 -1.14 -14.62
C TYR A 180 20.38 -1.98 -15.60
N SER A 181 20.36 -3.31 -15.41
CA SER A 181 21.14 -4.28 -16.18
C SER A 181 20.27 -5.18 -17.06
N LEU A 182 19.02 -5.47 -16.69
CA LEU A 182 18.14 -6.37 -17.45
C LEU A 182 17.83 -5.82 -18.84
N SER A 183 17.62 -4.50 -18.96
CA SER A 183 17.40 -3.79 -20.23
C SER A 183 18.61 -3.83 -21.16
N MET A 184 19.82 -4.04 -20.63
CA MET A 184 21.07 -4.13 -21.40
C MET A 184 21.40 -5.56 -21.86
N ILE A 185 20.73 -6.58 -21.34
CA ILE A 185 21.04 -7.99 -21.64
C ILE A 185 20.13 -8.50 -22.77
N PRO A 186 20.70 -8.94 -23.92
CA PRO A 186 19.92 -9.48 -25.02
C PRO A 186 19.29 -10.85 -24.70
N SER A 187 20.05 -11.75 -24.07
CA SER A 187 19.65 -13.13 -23.70
C SER A 187 18.86 -13.19 -22.38
N TYR A 188 17.95 -12.25 -22.17
CA TYR A 188 17.24 -12.11 -20.88
C TYR A 188 16.35 -13.30 -20.52
N TYR A 189 15.85 -14.07 -21.50
CA TYR A 189 15.11 -15.31 -21.24
C TYR A 189 16.00 -16.34 -20.52
N THR A 190 17.15 -16.67 -21.12
CA THR A 190 18.15 -17.59 -20.55
C THR A 190 18.63 -17.11 -19.18
N LEU A 191 18.85 -15.81 -19.04
CA LEU A 191 19.24 -15.23 -17.76
C LEU A 191 18.18 -15.44 -16.68
N LEU A 192 16.92 -15.10 -16.94
CA LEU A 192 15.85 -15.21 -15.96
C LEU A 192 15.53 -16.67 -15.62
N ASP A 193 15.63 -17.58 -16.60
CA ASP A 193 15.51 -19.03 -16.36
C ASP A 193 16.65 -19.56 -15.48
N ARG A 194 17.89 -19.10 -15.72
CA ARG A 194 19.03 -19.44 -14.87
C ARG A 194 18.84 -18.89 -13.46
N ILE A 195 18.40 -17.65 -13.31
CA ILE A 195 18.15 -17.04 -11.99
C ILE A 195 17.13 -17.87 -11.19
N ASP A 196 16.04 -18.31 -11.82
CA ASP A 196 15.04 -19.19 -11.19
C ASP A 196 15.65 -20.54 -10.75
N HIS A 197 16.52 -21.12 -11.57
CA HIS A 197 17.24 -22.34 -11.21
C HIS A 197 18.19 -22.15 -10.02
N LEU A 198 18.91 -21.02 -9.95
CA LEU A 198 19.90 -20.72 -8.91
C LEU A 198 19.29 -20.29 -7.58
N LEU A 199 18.14 -19.61 -7.60
CA LEU A 199 17.51 -19.07 -6.41
C LEU A 199 16.95 -20.18 -5.52
N SER A 200 17.20 -20.06 -4.21
CA SER A 200 16.62 -20.97 -3.22
C SER A 200 15.09 -20.94 -3.29
N PRO A 201 14.41 -22.07 -3.52
CA PRO A 201 12.94 -22.11 -3.60
C PRO A 201 12.25 -21.53 -2.36
N GLN A 202 12.84 -21.76 -1.18
CA GLN A 202 12.25 -21.36 0.09
C GLN A 202 12.58 -19.90 0.44
N ASP A 203 13.84 -19.46 0.32
CA ASP A 203 14.28 -18.16 0.84
C ASP A 203 14.94 -17.24 -0.20
N GLY A 204 14.84 -17.61 -1.48
CA GLY A 204 15.36 -16.83 -2.59
C GLY A 204 14.60 -15.53 -2.77
N LEU A 205 15.33 -14.43 -2.95
CA LEU A 205 14.78 -13.11 -3.27
C LEU A 205 15.49 -12.55 -4.51
N LEU A 206 14.73 -11.97 -5.43
CA LEU A 206 15.23 -11.27 -6.61
C LEU A 206 14.81 -9.81 -6.56
N GLY A 207 15.78 -8.89 -6.58
CA GLY A 207 15.55 -7.45 -6.66
C GLY A 207 15.92 -6.90 -8.03
N VAL A 208 14.96 -6.30 -8.73
CA VAL A 208 15.18 -5.68 -10.04
C VAL A 208 14.76 -4.22 -10.02
N VAL A 209 15.61 -3.34 -10.53
CA VAL A 209 15.26 -1.96 -10.88
C VAL A 209 15.68 -1.72 -12.31
N ASP A 210 14.78 -1.25 -13.16
CA ASP A 210 15.14 -0.95 -14.54
C ASP A 210 14.22 0.10 -15.18
N PHE A 211 14.64 0.62 -16.33
CA PHE A 211 13.79 1.40 -17.22
C PHE A 211 12.85 0.47 -18.00
N TYR A 212 11.70 0.98 -18.39
CA TYR A 212 10.72 0.17 -19.13
C TYR A 212 9.80 1.02 -19.99
N THR A 213 9.16 0.41 -20.97
CA THR A 213 7.97 0.98 -21.62
C THR A 213 6.82 0.00 -21.51
N ALA A 214 5.62 0.51 -21.24
CA ALA A 214 4.44 -0.33 -21.07
C ALA A 214 3.91 -0.86 -22.41
N GLY A 215 3.32 -2.06 -22.36
CA GLY A 215 2.51 -2.58 -23.47
C GLY A 215 1.26 -1.72 -23.72
N LYS A 216 0.62 -1.90 -24.88
CA LYS A 216 -0.65 -1.20 -25.19
C LYS A 216 -1.80 -1.68 -24.30
N GLN A 217 -1.82 -2.96 -23.98
CA GLN A 217 -2.82 -3.60 -23.13
C GLN A 217 -2.13 -4.19 -21.90
N PRO A 218 -2.71 -4.00 -20.70
CA PRO A 218 -2.24 -4.69 -19.50
C PRO A 218 -2.53 -6.19 -19.60
N SER A 219 -1.66 -7.04 -19.05
CA SER A 219 -1.96 -8.47 -18.95
C SER A 219 -2.98 -8.74 -17.84
N LEU A 220 -3.69 -9.89 -17.89
CA LEU A 220 -4.58 -10.30 -16.80
C LEU A 220 -3.82 -10.43 -15.47
N HIS A 221 -2.61 -10.98 -15.53
CA HIS A 221 -1.73 -11.12 -14.36
C HIS A 221 -1.25 -9.77 -13.80
N GLU A 222 -1.07 -8.75 -14.65
CA GLU A 222 -0.72 -7.40 -14.21
C GLU A 222 -1.77 -6.79 -13.28
N LYS A 223 -3.06 -7.10 -13.51
CA LYS A 223 -4.13 -6.68 -12.60
C LYS A 223 -4.02 -7.34 -11.23
N ALA A 224 -3.53 -8.59 -11.15
CA ALA A 224 -3.38 -9.34 -9.90
C ALA A 224 -2.12 -8.93 -9.10
N ILE A 225 -1.07 -8.47 -9.77
CA ILE A 225 0.13 -7.94 -9.11
C ILE A 225 -0.17 -6.58 -8.45
N GLY A 226 -1.00 -5.77 -9.11
CA GLY A 226 -1.20 -4.36 -8.79
C GLY A 226 -0.05 -3.50 -9.34
N GLY A 227 -0.37 -2.46 -10.10
CA GLY A 227 0.63 -1.69 -10.85
C GLY A 227 0.18 -0.27 -11.15
N VAL A 228 -0.02 0.54 -10.11
CA VAL A 228 -0.41 1.94 -10.28
C VAL A 228 0.66 2.66 -11.09
N SER A 229 0.25 3.47 -12.08
CA SER A 229 1.14 4.22 -12.97
C SER A 229 2.10 3.36 -13.80
N LYS A 230 1.80 2.08 -14.07
CA LYS A 230 2.60 1.27 -15.00
C LYS A 230 2.49 1.83 -16.43
N GLU A 231 1.32 2.30 -16.84
CA GLU A 231 1.04 2.80 -18.18
C GLU A 231 1.93 3.97 -18.62
N CYS A 232 2.30 3.96 -19.90
CA CYS A 232 3.07 5.02 -20.54
C CYS A 232 2.24 5.61 -21.69
N GLY A 233 2.17 6.94 -21.77
CA GLY A 233 1.53 7.63 -22.89
C GLY A 233 2.17 7.26 -24.23
N TRP A 234 1.39 7.36 -25.31
CA TRP A 234 1.84 6.94 -26.66
C TRP A 234 3.18 7.55 -27.06
N LEU A 235 3.34 8.87 -26.93
CA LEU A 235 4.58 9.57 -27.25
C LEU A 235 5.76 9.07 -26.42
N SER A 236 5.54 8.88 -25.11
CA SER A 236 6.58 8.43 -24.18
C SER A 236 7.05 7.01 -24.48
N ARG A 237 6.15 6.10 -24.91
CA ARG A 237 6.51 4.72 -25.29
C ARG A 237 7.47 4.71 -26.46
N TRP A 238 7.11 5.36 -27.55
CA TRP A 238 7.92 5.37 -28.77
C TRP A 238 9.21 6.17 -28.60
N PHE A 239 9.12 7.37 -28.01
CA PHE A 239 10.28 8.22 -27.79
C PHE A 239 11.37 7.49 -26.99
N TRP A 240 11.02 6.90 -25.84
CA TRP A 240 12.03 6.24 -25.01
C TRP A 240 12.53 4.92 -25.61
N GLN A 241 11.69 4.15 -26.29
CA GLN A 241 12.17 2.95 -26.99
C GLN A 241 13.23 3.31 -28.03
N ILE A 242 12.92 4.25 -28.93
CA ILE A 242 13.85 4.69 -29.98
C ILE A 242 15.11 5.32 -29.36
N TRP A 243 14.94 6.16 -28.35
CA TRP A 243 16.05 6.85 -27.70
C TRP A 243 17.07 5.89 -27.10
N PHE A 244 16.61 4.91 -26.31
CA PHE A 244 17.49 3.95 -25.66
C PHE A 244 18.04 2.89 -26.63
N ASP A 245 17.37 2.67 -27.77
CA ASP A 245 17.87 1.77 -28.81
C ASP A 245 19.17 2.28 -29.45
N PHE A 246 19.41 3.60 -29.50
CA PHE A 246 20.69 4.18 -29.92
C PHE A 246 21.88 3.74 -29.04
N ASP A 247 21.62 3.46 -27.76
CA ASP A 247 22.60 2.92 -26.81
C ASP A 247 22.49 1.40 -26.66
N HIS A 248 21.69 0.75 -27.50
CA HIS A 248 21.36 -0.68 -27.46
C HIS A 248 20.79 -1.15 -26.10
N VAL A 249 20.06 -0.26 -25.43
CA VAL A 249 19.31 -0.57 -24.23
C VAL A 249 17.86 -0.78 -24.63
N SER A 250 17.36 -1.99 -24.45
CA SER A 250 16.04 -2.36 -24.96
C SER A 250 14.96 -2.21 -23.88
N LEU A 251 14.14 -1.17 -23.99
CA LEU A 251 13.05 -0.87 -23.04
C LEU A 251 11.73 -1.60 -23.33
N GLY A 252 11.71 -2.54 -24.27
CA GLY A 252 10.50 -3.25 -24.67
C GLY A 252 9.79 -3.93 -23.49
N PRO A 253 8.45 -4.02 -23.51
CA PRO A 253 7.67 -4.54 -22.39
C PRO A 253 7.97 -6.01 -22.05
N ALA A 254 8.42 -6.80 -23.03
CA ALA A 254 8.62 -8.24 -22.91
C ALA A 254 9.55 -8.65 -21.76
N ARG A 255 10.61 -7.89 -21.48
CA ARG A 255 11.55 -8.19 -20.39
C ARG A 255 10.86 -8.20 -19.02
N ARG A 256 10.07 -7.16 -18.76
CA ARG A 256 9.32 -7.05 -17.52
C ARG A 256 8.18 -8.06 -17.46
N SER A 257 7.48 -8.28 -18.58
CA SER A 257 6.42 -9.30 -18.64
C SER A 257 6.95 -10.70 -18.37
N TYR A 258 8.12 -11.06 -18.90
CA TYR A 258 8.74 -12.37 -18.63
C TYR A 258 9.23 -12.48 -17.19
N LEU A 259 9.81 -11.41 -16.63
CA LEU A 259 10.17 -11.34 -15.21
C LEU A 259 8.95 -11.57 -14.30
N GLU A 260 7.85 -10.84 -14.56
CA GLU A 260 6.60 -10.95 -13.80
C GLU A 260 5.89 -12.30 -14.01
N TYR A 261 6.15 -13.00 -15.13
CA TYR A 261 5.60 -14.34 -15.41
C TYR A 261 6.43 -15.48 -14.79
N LYS A 262 7.76 -15.36 -14.84
CA LYS A 262 8.68 -16.40 -14.38
C LYS A 262 8.70 -16.49 -12.85
N PHE A 263 8.52 -15.37 -12.16
CA PHE A 263 8.65 -15.27 -10.72
C PHE A 263 7.36 -14.79 -10.04
N GLY A 264 7.19 -15.17 -8.78
CA GLY A 264 6.16 -14.60 -7.92
C GLY A 264 6.52 -13.18 -7.50
N THR A 265 5.63 -12.22 -7.76
CA THR A 265 5.89 -10.81 -7.39
C THR A 265 5.59 -10.57 -5.91
N VAL A 266 6.55 -10.01 -5.16
CA VAL A 266 6.36 -9.59 -3.76
C VAL A 266 6.03 -8.11 -3.68
N LYS A 267 6.82 -7.27 -4.37
CA LYS A 267 6.62 -5.81 -4.45
C LYS A 267 6.81 -5.32 -5.86
N SER A 268 5.98 -4.37 -6.25
CA SER A 268 6.12 -3.62 -7.49
C SER A 268 5.96 -2.14 -7.19
N TYR A 269 6.73 -1.29 -7.86
CA TYR A 269 6.57 0.17 -7.82
C TYR A 269 6.97 0.76 -9.16
N ASN A 270 6.14 1.66 -9.69
CA ASN A 270 6.39 2.35 -10.95
C ASN A 270 6.69 3.82 -10.68
N GLY A 271 7.87 4.29 -11.07
CA GLY A 271 8.32 5.65 -10.90
C GLY A 271 8.51 6.38 -12.23
N ARG A 272 8.66 7.70 -12.13
CA ARG A 272 9.05 8.58 -13.24
C ARG A 272 10.28 9.38 -12.82
N ASN A 273 11.32 9.35 -13.63
CA ASN A 273 12.52 10.15 -13.41
C ASN A 273 12.37 11.53 -14.06
N HIS A 274 12.76 12.57 -13.32
CA HIS A 274 12.64 13.98 -13.67
C HIS A 274 13.99 14.61 -14.05
N PHE A 275 15.03 13.80 -14.28
CA PHE A 275 16.41 14.26 -14.45
C PHE A 275 16.68 14.95 -15.81
N ILE A 276 16.02 14.54 -16.89
CA ILE A 276 16.21 15.10 -18.25
C ILE A 276 14.98 15.92 -18.61
N LEU A 277 15.17 17.21 -18.94
CA LEU A 277 14.15 18.17 -19.38
C LEU A 277 12.80 18.07 -18.63
N PRO A 278 12.62 18.78 -17.51
CA PRO A 278 11.51 18.56 -16.55
C PRO A 278 10.08 18.71 -17.12
N PHE A 279 9.92 19.23 -18.35
CA PHE A 279 8.64 19.63 -18.92
C PHE A 279 8.10 18.79 -20.09
N ILE A 280 8.89 17.91 -20.75
CA ILE A 280 8.44 17.29 -22.02
C ILE A 280 8.28 15.76 -21.96
N VAL A 281 9.26 14.98 -21.45
CA VAL A 281 9.11 13.52 -21.30
C VAL A 281 9.84 13.02 -20.06
N ARG A 282 9.17 12.27 -19.18
CA ARG A 282 9.77 11.68 -17.96
C ARG A 282 10.18 10.24 -18.23
N ILE A 283 11.36 9.81 -17.77
CA ILE A 283 11.84 8.43 -18.01
C ILE A 283 11.11 7.47 -17.05
N PRO A 284 10.31 6.52 -17.57
CA PRO A 284 9.70 5.46 -16.77
C PRO A 284 10.72 4.47 -16.22
N TYR A 285 10.67 4.20 -14.91
CA TYR A 285 11.44 3.12 -14.27
C TYR A 285 10.54 2.34 -13.33
N TYR A 286 10.92 1.10 -13.02
CA TYR A 286 10.23 0.27 -12.06
C TYR A 286 11.20 -0.28 -11.02
N ILE A 287 10.67 -0.60 -9.85
CA ILE A 287 11.31 -1.38 -8.81
C ILE A 287 10.43 -2.61 -8.61
N TRP A 288 11.04 -3.77 -8.64
CA TRP A 288 10.34 -5.04 -8.50
C TRP A 288 11.14 -5.95 -7.58
N LEU A 289 10.45 -6.58 -6.64
CA LEU A 289 10.98 -7.65 -5.81
C LEU A 289 10.13 -8.88 -6.06
N GLY A 290 10.76 -10.04 -6.24
CA GLY A 290 10.06 -11.30 -6.38
C GLY A 290 10.84 -12.49 -5.84
N ARG A 291 10.19 -13.65 -5.92
CA ARG A 291 10.67 -14.92 -5.37
C ARG A 291 10.38 -16.07 -6.35
N PRO A 292 11.03 -17.23 -6.22
CA PRO A 292 10.70 -18.40 -7.02
C PRO A 292 9.22 -18.79 -6.86
N ARG A 293 8.59 -19.24 -7.95
CA ARG A 293 7.20 -19.71 -7.91
C ARG A 293 7.00 -20.95 -7.03
N SER A 294 8.07 -21.72 -6.84
CA SER A 294 8.11 -22.93 -6.01
C SER A 294 8.15 -22.66 -4.50
N CYS A 295 8.11 -21.40 -4.07
CA CYS A 295 8.08 -21.07 -2.65
C CYS A 295 6.76 -21.51 -1.99
N ASN A 296 6.79 -21.75 -0.68
CA ASN A 296 5.59 -22.14 0.06
C ASN A 296 4.61 -20.96 0.19
N VAL A 297 3.44 -21.10 -0.44
CA VAL A 297 2.34 -20.12 -0.41
C VAL A 297 1.12 -20.61 0.39
N ALA A 298 1.22 -21.75 1.09
CA ALA A 298 0.10 -22.42 1.73
C ALA A 298 -0.63 -21.53 2.77
N GLN A 299 0.12 -20.71 3.51
CA GLN A 299 -0.47 -19.79 4.48
C GLN A 299 -1.34 -18.72 3.80
N ALA A 300 -0.89 -18.18 2.67
CA ALA A 300 -1.66 -17.19 1.92
C ALA A 300 -2.87 -17.83 1.25
N CYS A 301 -2.73 -19.03 0.67
CA CYS A 301 -3.86 -19.79 0.13
C CYS A 301 -4.92 -20.07 1.21
N HIS A 302 -4.51 -20.53 2.39
CA HIS A 302 -5.43 -20.73 3.52
C HIS A 302 -6.12 -19.43 3.95
N ALA A 303 -5.37 -18.32 4.02
CA ALA A 303 -5.94 -17.02 4.36
C ALA A 303 -6.94 -16.52 3.31
N PHE A 304 -6.72 -16.82 2.04
CA PHE A 304 -7.62 -16.45 0.96
C PHE A 304 -8.87 -17.33 0.92
N GLU A 305 -8.69 -18.65 0.85
CA GLU A 305 -9.77 -19.61 0.60
C GLU A 305 -10.59 -19.87 1.88
N VAL A 306 -9.91 -20.23 2.98
CA VAL A 306 -10.58 -20.65 4.22
C VAL A 306 -10.98 -19.44 5.05
N GLU A 307 -10.03 -18.56 5.36
CA GLU A 307 -10.29 -17.43 6.27
C GLU A 307 -10.91 -16.22 5.56
N GLY A 308 -10.82 -16.16 4.23
CA GLY A 308 -11.44 -15.12 3.42
C GLY A 308 -12.83 -15.48 2.92
N GLY A 309 -13.23 -16.76 2.99
CA GLY A 309 -14.46 -17.26 2.39
C GLY A 309 -14.43 -17.23 0.86
N ASN A 310 -13.25 -17.38 0.24
CA ASN A 310 -13.15 -17.45 -1.22
C ASN A 310 -13.19 -18.91 -1.70
N VAL A 311 -13.67 -19.15 -2.92
CA VAL A 311 -13.87 -20.51 -3.45
C VAL A 311 -12.56 -21.29 -3.54
N ILE A 312 -12.58 -22.53 -3.05
CA ILE A 312 -11.46 -23.49 -3.03
C ILE A 312 -10.95 -23.77 -4.46
N GLY A 313 -9.64 -23.66 -4.68
CA GLY A 313 -8.99 -24.06 -5.93
C GLY A 313 -8.80 -22.94 -6.95
N ASN A 314 -9.18 -21.70 -6.60
CA ASN A 314 -8.95 -20.54 -7.44
C ASN A 314 -8.11 -19.49 -6.70
N CYS A 315 -6.81 -19.75 -6.56
CA CYS A 315 -5.85 -18.81 -5.97
C CYS A 315 -5.63 -17.53 -6.82
N SER A 316 -6.37 -17.38 -7.92
CA SER A 316 -6.48 -16.12 -8.67
C SER A 316 -7.87 -15.52 -8.41
N PRO A 317 -8.01 -14.25 -8.02
CA PRO A 317 -9.33 -13.70 -7.69
C PRO A 317 -10.31 -13.64 -8.88
N GLN A 318 -9.89 -13.99 -10.11
CA GLN A 318 -10.78 -14.20 -11.25
C GLN A 318 -11.12 -15.69 -11.25
N GLY A 319 -12.32 -16.03 -10.81
CA GLY A 319 -12.93 -17.30 -11.21
C GLY A 319 -12.95 -17.32 -12.73
N SER A 320 -12.12 -18.15 -13.35
CA SER A 320 -12.35 -18.48 -14.74
C SER A 320 -13.73 -19.13 -14.80
N PRO A 321 -14.74 -18.54 -15.48
CA PRO A 321 -16.07 -19.11 -15.55
C PRO A 321 -16.10 -20.49 -16.25
N THR A 322 -14.97 -20.92 -16.83
CA THR A 322 -14.81 -22.24 -17.47
C THR A 322 -14.45 -23.37 -16.52
N LEU A 323 -14.01 -23.12 -15.28
CA LEU A 323 -13.61 -24.19 -14.35
C LEU A 323 -14.74 -24.71 -13.47
N SER A 324 -15.83 -23.95 -13.29
CA SER A 324 -17.01 -24.38 -12.51
C SER A 324 -18.00 -25.25 -13.28
N GLN A 325 -17.70 -25.62 -14.54
CA GLN A 325 -18.52 -26.53 -15.35
C GLN A 325 -17.90 -27.90 -15.61
N TYR A 326 -16.69 -28.17 -15.13
CA TYR A 326 -16.10 -29.51 -15.24
C TYR A 326 -16.26 -30.27 -13.93
N ASP A 327 -17.29 -31.12 -13.95
CA ASP A 327 -17.47 -32.23 -13.03
C ASP A 327 -16.20 -33.12 -12.99
N GLY A 328 -16.00 -33.82 -11.89
CA GLY A 328 -14.73 -34.35 -11.41
C GLY A 328 -13.85 -35.15 -12.38
N LYS A 329 -12.56 -35.18 -12.00
CA LYS A 329 -11.38 -35.87 -12.59
C LYS A 329 -10.51 -34.98 -13.48
N VAL A 330 -9.59 -34.23 -12.86
CA VAL A 330 -8.34 -33.83 -13.52
C VAL A 330 -7.25 -34.84 -13.15
N THR A 331 -7.42 -36.03 -13.70
CA THR A 331 -6.33 -36.91 -14.09
C THR A 331 -6.74 -37.36 -15.48
N GLU A 332 -6.16 -36.76 -16.52
CA GLU A 332 -5.70 -37.45 -17.73
C GLU A 332 -5.34 -36.50 -18.88
N THR A 333 -4.21 -36.86 -19.52
CA THR A 333 -3.88 -36.72 -20.95
C THR A 333 -3.80 -35.31 -21.57
N VAL A 334 -2.55 -34.88 -21.75
CA VAL A 334 -2.16 -33.91 -22.79
C VAL A 334 -2.51 -34.52 -24.17
N PRO A 335 -3.14 -33.78 -25.10
CA PRO A 335 -3.40 -34.28 -26.44
C PRO A 335 -2.07 -34.56 -27.16
N PRO A 336 -1.94 -35.67 -27.90
CA PRO A 336 -0.69 -35.99 -28.57
C PRO A 336 -0.45 -34.94 -29.66
N LEU A 337 0.62 -34.15 -29.51
CA LEU A 337 1.20 -33.41 -30.62
C LEU A 337 1.68 -34.45 -31.64
N GLU A 338 1.21 -34.35 -32.88
CA GLU A 338 1.73 -35.13 -34.02
C GLU A 338 3.20 -34.76 -34.26
N ILE A 339 4.09 -35.37 -33.49
CA ILE A 339 5.52 -35.47 -33.77
C ILE A 339 5.72 -36.90 -34.27
N GLY A 340 6.33 -37.02 -35.44
CA GLY A 340 6.51 -38.29 -36.16
C GLY A 340 7.10 -39.41 -35.30
N GLU A 341 6.87 -40.65 -35.76
CA GLU A 341 7.15 -41.86 -35.02
C GLU A 341 8.57 -41.91 -34.42
N PRO A 342 8.71 -42.28 -33.13
CA PRO A 342 10.01 -42.39 -32.48
C PRO A 342 10.80 -43.55 -33.08
N ILE A 343 12.07 -43.29 -33.42
CA ILE A 343 13.00 -44.24 -34.06
C ILE A 343 13.43 -45.39 -33.12
N MET A 344 13.00 -45.40 -31.85
CA MET A 344 13.38 -46.43 -30.88
C MET A 344 12.22 -46.84 -29.97
N ASP A 345 12.00 -48.15 -29.89
CA ASP A 345 11.12 -48.80 -28.92
C ASP A 345 11.67 -48.64 -27.50
N ILE A 346 10.95 -47.91 -26.66
CA ILE A 346 11.21 -47.85 -25.21
C ILE A 346 10.05 -48.56 -24.52
N GLY A 347 10.38 -49.64 -23.79
CA GLY A 347 9.43 -50.45 -23.03
C GLY A 347 8.69 -49.69 -21.91
N PRO A 348 7.78 -50.36 -21.19
CA PRO A 348 6.77 -49.72 -20.35
C PRO A 348 7.37 -48.90 -19.18
N PRO A 349 6.69 -47.82 -18.76
CA PRO A 349 7.28 -46.79 -17.92
C PRO A 349 7.48 -47.28 -16.48
N THR A 350 8.73 -47.26 -16.03
CA THR A 350 9.05 -47.25 -14.60
C THR A 350 8.62 -45.91 -14.01
N VAL A 351 7.80 -45.93 -12.96
CA VAL A 351 7.40 -44.75 -12.18
C VAL A 351 8.65 -44.09 -11.60
N VAL A 352 9.02 -42.93 -12.13
CA VAL A 352 10.15 -42.12 -11.64
C VAL A 352 9.60 -41.13 -10.62
N ASP A 353 10.10 -41.22 -9.38
CA ASP A 353 9.90 -40.22 -8.34
C ASP A 353 10.55 -38.90 -8.80
N GLY A 354 9.74 -37.88 -9.08
CA GLY A 354 10.20 -36.61 -9.67
C GLY A 354 9.42 -36.14 -10.91
N ALA A 355 8.09 -36.27 -10.93
CA ALA A 355 7.28 -35.66 -11.99
C ALA A 355 7.58 -34.15 -12.09
N VAL A 356 8.08 -33.71 -13.24
CA VAL A 356 8.28 -32.29 -13.55
C VAL A 356 6.90 -31.67 -13.79
N VAL A 357 6.31 -31.11 -12.74
CA VAL A 357 5.08 -30.31 -12.88
C VAL A 357 5.45 -29.02 -13.61
N ILE A 358 5.19 -28.98 -14.92
CA ILE A 358 5.27 -27.74 -15.69
C ILE A 358 3.98 -26.96 -15.41
N ASP A 359 4.06 -25.99 -14.51
CA ASP A 359 2.94 -25.11 -14.22
C ASP A 359 2.81 -24.05 -15.34
N ILE A 360 1.94 -24.33 -16.31
CA ILE A 360 1.66 -23.47 -17.47
C ILE A 360 0.80 -22.25 -17.06
N THR A 361 0.32 -22.19 -15.81
CA THR A 361 -0.57 -21.10 -15.37
C THR A 361 0.21 -19.81 -15.09
N PRO A 362 -0.44 -18.63 -15.19
CA PRO A 362 0.11 -17.38 -14.70
C PRO A 362 0.45 -17.49 -13.19
N PRO A 363 1.43 -16.74 -12.67
CA PRO A 363 1.69 -16.76 -11.25
C PRO A 363 0.47 -16.30 -10.45
N LEU A 364 0.43 -16.72 -9.19
CA LEU A 364 -0.53 -16.20 -8.22
C LEU A 364 -0.34 -14.68 -8.00
N SER A 365 -1.35 -14.04 -7.39
CA SER A 365 -1.29 -12.61 -7.09
C SER A 365 -0.13 -12.26 -6.14
N SER A 366 0.26 -10.98 -6.07
CA SER A 366 1.37 -10.55 -5.22
C SER A 366 1.15 -10.79 -3.73
N PHE A 367 -0.11 -10.97 -3.31
CA PHE A 367 -0.50 -11.40 -1.98
C PHE A 367 0.09 -12.76 -1.59
N HIS A 368 0.09 -13.73 -2.51
CA HIS A 368 0.51 -15.10 -2.21
C HIS A 368 2.00 -15.23 -1.92
N TYR A 369 2.80 -14.32 -2.48
CA TYR A 369 4.25 -14.31 -2.34
C TYR A 369 4.74 -13.39 -1.21
N GLN A 370 3.84 -12.75 -0.46
CA GLN A 370 4.19 -11.92 0.68
C GLN A 370 4.99 -12.71 1.72
N VAL A 371 5.90 -12.02 2.41
CA VAL A 371 6.82 -12.64 3.37
C VAL A 371 6.21 -12.79 4.77
N ASN A 372 5.23 -11.94 5.11
CA ASN A 372 4.67 -11.84 6.46
C ASN A 372 3.16 -12.10 6.46
N LYS A 373 2.48 -11.57 7.48
CA LYS A 373 1.07 -11.80 7.79
C LYS A 373 0.15 -11.40 6.62
N PRO A 374 -0.69 -12.32 6.12
CA PRO A 374 -1.59 -12.07 4.99
C PRO A 374 -2.88 -11.34 5.43
N TRP A 375 -2.76 -10.10 5.89
CA TRP A 375 -3.92 -9.33 6.36
C TRP A 375 -4.85 -8.91 5.22
N ARG A 376 -4.30 -8.37 4.13
CA ARG A 376 -5.06 -7.77 3.02
C ARG A 376 -5.27 -8.78 1.92
N LEU A 377 -6.50 -9.26 1.77
CA LEU A 377 -6.86 -10.19 0.71
C LEU A 377 -6.69 -9.51 -0.67
N PRO A 378 -6.31 -10.26 -1.71
CA PRO A 378 -6.10 -9.72 -3.04
C PRO A 378 -7.44 -9.28 -3.63
N TYR A 379 -7.42 -8.18 -4.37
CA TYR A 379 -8.57 -7.62 -5.06
C TYR A 379 -8.14 -7.10 -6.43
N TYR A 380 -9.09 -6.99 -7.35
CA TYR A 380 -8.86 -6.29 -8.62
C TYR A 380 -9.35 -4.87 -8.55
N GLU A 381 -8.63 -3.97 -9.21
CA GLU A 381 -9.11 -2.62 -9.42
C GLU A 381 -10.36 -2.65 -10.31
N GLN A 382 -11.50 -2.29 -9.72
CA GLN A 382 -12.76 -2.08 -10.41
C GLN A 382 -12.89 -0.58 -10.77
N PRO A 383 -13.70 -0.22 -11.79
CA PRO A 383 -13.91 1.18 -12.17
C PRO A 383 -14.32 2.08 -10.99
N VAL A 384 -15.15 1.57 -10.07
CA VAL A 384 -15.58 2.29 -8.85
C VAL A 384 -14.40 2.70 -7.96
N HIS A 385 -13.31 1.92 -7.93
CA HIS A 385 -12.12 2.27 -7.15
C HIS A 385 -11.44 3.54 -7.66
N SER A 386 -11.57 3.85 -8.96
CA SER A 386 -11.00 5.07 -9.55
C SER A 386 -11.70 6.35 -9.10
N GLU A 387 -12.91 6.24 -8.58
CA GLU A 387 -13.66 7.35 -7.97
C GLU A 387 -13.05 7.77 -6.63
N PHE A 388 -12.43 6.82 -5.92
CA PHE A 388 -11.76 7.06 -4.64
C PHE A 388 -10.29 7.44 -4.83
N ARG A 389 -10.01 8.75 -4.84
CA ARG A 389 -8.62 9.24 -4.96
C ARG A 389 -7.80 9.10 -3.66
N THR A 390 -8.47 8.97 -2.52
CA THR A 390 -7.86 8.92 -1.18
C THR A 390 -8.85 8.33 -0.16
N PHE A 391 -8.40 8.12 1.08
CA PHE A 391 -9.26 7.68 2.17
C PHE A 391 -10.29 8.77 2.52
N ILE A 392 -11.52 8.35 2.84
CA ILE A 392 -12.59 9.27 3.23
C ILE A 392 -12.35 9.75 4.65
N TYR A 393 -12.15 8.79 5.55
CA TYR A 393 -11.96 9.01 6.98
C TYR A 393 -10.55 8.63 7.41
N SER A 394 -9.88 9.53 8.14
CA SER A 394 -8.58 9.26 8.77
C SER A 394 -8.70 8.71 10.20
N PHE A 395 -9.92 8.77 10.75
CA PHE A 395 -10.31 8.26 12.06
C PHE A 395 -11.81 7.87 12.04
N THR A 396 -12.25 7.02 12.96
CA THR A 396 -13.65 6.55 13.03
C THR A 396 -14.53 7.47 13.89
N TRP A 397 -15.81 7.64 13.51
CA TRP A 397 -16.83 8.43 14.23
C TRP A 397 -17.82 7.55 15.00
N GLU A 398 -17.31 6.52 15.67
CA GLU A 398 -18.12 5.62 16.49
C GLU A 398 -17.34 5.27 17.75
N ASP A 399 -18.02 5.26 18.89
CA ASP A 399 -17.40 5.01 20.18
C ASP A 399 -17.23 3.49 20.45
N PRO A 400 -16.01 2.94 20.32
CA PRO A 400 -15.81 1.52 20.54
C PRO A 400 -15.96 1.12 22.02
N PHE A 401 -15.87 2.06 22.97
CA PHE A 401 -16.07 1.75 24.39
C PHE A 401 -17.52 1.41 24.67
N GLU A 402 -18.45 2.09 24.01
CA GLU A 402 -19.87 1.79 24.10
C GLU A 402 -20.19 0.47 23.39
N ASP A 403 -19.55 0.21 22.23
CA ASP A 403 -19.68 -1.07 21.52
C ASP A 403 -19.31 -2.27 22.42
N MET A 404 -18.21 -2.18 23.17
CA MET A 404 -17.76 -3.25 24.06
C MET A 404 -18.75 -3.60 25.17
N ARG A 405 -19.63 -2.67 25.59
CA ARG A 405 -20.66 -2.91 26.62
C ARG A 405 -21.76 -3.84 26.12
N TYR A 406 -22.09 -3.78 24.83
CA TYR A 406 -23.23 -4.50 24.26
C TYR A 406 -22.85 -5.68 23.38
N LEU A 407 -21.68 -5.64 22.74
CA LEU A 407 -21.23 -6.73 21.88
C LEU A 407 -20.82 -7.98 22.68
N GLN A 408 -20.41 -7.82 23.95
CA GLN A 408 -20.00 -8.92 24.80
C GLN A 408 -19.01 -9.86 24.08
N LEU A 409 -17.94 -9.26 23.54
CA LEU A 409 -16.96 -9.96 22.73
C LEU A 409 -16.08 -10.89 23.58
N SER A 410 -15.66 -11.97 22.95
CA SER A 410 -14.79 -13.01 23.48
C SER A 410 -13.77 -13.43 22.41
N LYS A 411 -12.81 -14.24 22.81
CA LYS A 411 -11.79 -14.82 21.92
C LYS A 411 -12.36 -15.77 20.85
N ASP A 412 -13.56 -16.30 21.09
CA ASP A 412 -14.21 -17.27 20.19
C ASP A 412 -15.09 -16.56 19.14
N ASP A 413 -15.19 -15.23 19.22
CA ASP A 413 -15.99 -14.44 18.29
C ASP A 413 -15.30 -14.23 16.94
N SER A 414 -16.11 -14.30 15.88
CA SER A 414 -15.74 -13.94 14.52
C SER A 414 -16.60 -12.77 14.07
N MET A 415 -15.94 -11.66 13.76
CA MET A 415 -16.59 -10.37 13.56
C MET A 415 -16.59 -9.95 12.10
N PHE A 416 -17.68 -9.34 11.66
CA PHE A 416 -17.74 -8.49 10.46
C PHE A 416 -17.76 -7.03 10.90
N VAL A 417 -16.88 -6.20 10.36
CA VAL A 417 -16.77 -4.78 10.72
C VAL A 417 -16.50 -3.96 9.47
N ILE A 418 -17.21 -2.85 9.27
CA ILE A 418 -16.83 -1.89 8.23
C ILE A 418 -15.48 -1.26 8.60
N THR A 419 -14.54 -1.27 7.65
CA THR A 419 -13.14 -0.91 7.92
C THR A 419 -13.02 0.52 8.43
N SER A 420 -13.63 1.49 7.75
CA SER A 420 -13.46 2.92 8.06
C SER A 420 -11.97 3.26 8.19
N ALA A 421 -11.53 3.91 9.27
CA ALA A 421 -10.11 4.14 9.55
C ALA A 421 -9.43 2.97 10.29
N GLY A 422 -10.17 1.93 10.67
CA GLY A 422 -9.68 0.75 11.38
C GLY A 422 -9.51 0.92 12.89
N ASP A 423 -9.91 2.06 13.47
CA ASP A 423 -9.71 2.36 14.89
C ASP A 423 -10.50 1.43 15.80
N ASN A 424 -11.77 1.19 15.47
CA ASN A 424 -12.66 0.34 16.26
C ASN A 424 -12.24 -1.13 16.19
N ALA A 425 -11.86 -1.62 15.01
CA ALA A 425 -11.35 -2.98 14.84
C ALA A 425 -10.08 -3.23 15.67
N LEU A 426 -9.17 -2.25 15.75
CA LEU A 426 -8.00 -2.30 16.64
C LEU A 426 -8.40 -2.29 18.12
N HIS A 427 -9.43 -1.54 18.49
CA HIS A 427 -9.96 -1.54 19.85
C HIS A 427 -10.49 -2.93 20.24
N TYR A 428 -11.28 -3.57 19.38
CA TYR A 428 -11.80 -4.93 19.62
C TYR A 428 -10.67 -5.97 19.75
N ALA A 429 -9.62 -5.84 18.93
CA ALA A 429 -8.45 -6.69 19.03
C ALA A 429 -7.69 -6.54 20.36
N ILE A 430 -7.71 -5.34 20.97
CA ILE A 430 -7.11 -5.11 22.29
C ILE A 430 -7.96 -5.75 23.39
N GLU A 431 -9.25 -5.46 23.40
CA GLU A 431 -10.12 -5.78 24.55
C GLU A 431 -10.57 -7.25 24.57
N ALA A 432 -10.87 -7.85 23.41
CA ALA A 432 -11.45 -9.18 23.34
C ALA A 432 -10.58 -10.24 22.67
N GLN A 433 -9.58 -9.83 21.87
CA GLN A 433 -8.75 -10.73 21.05
C GLN A 433 -9.60 -11.75 20.27
N PRO A 434 -10.61 -11.30 19.50
CA PRO A 434 -11.51 -12.19 18.79
C PRO A 434 -10.75 -13.09 17.82
N GLN A 435 -11.32 -14.26 17.54
CA GLN A 435 -10.72 -15.25 16.66
C GLN A 435 -10.44 -14.63 15.30
N ARG A 436 -11.40 -13.86 14.75
CA ARG A 436 -11.34 -13.27 13.41
C ARG A 436 -12.06 -11.92 13.36
N ILE A 437 -11.49 -10.97 12.62
CA ILE A 437 -12.10 -9.67 12.32
C ILE A 437 -12.02 -9.46 10.81
N HIS A 438 -13.16 -9.58 10.13
CA HIS A 438 -13.31 -9.22 8.73
C HIS A 438 -13.57 -7.73 8.62
N CYS A 439 -12.57 -6.97 8.17
CA CYS A 439 -12.68 -5.54 7.89
C CYS A 439 -13.07 -5.35 6.43
N VAL A 440 -14.26 -4.79 6.17
CA VAL A 440 -14.81 -4.67 4.82
C VAL A 440 -14.91 -3.21 4.40
N ASP A 441 -14.44 -2.88 3.20
CA ASP A 441 -14.58 -1.55 2.62
C ASP A 441 -14.47 -1.62 1.09
N MET A 442 -15.27 -0.81 0.40
CA MET A 442 -15.19 -0.66 -1.05
C MET A 442 -14.05 0.28 -1.46
N ASN A 443 -13.65 1.22 -0.60
CA ASN A 443 -12.54 2.11 -0.87
C ASN A 443 -11.19 1.43 -0.53
N PRO A 444 -10.34 1.12 -1.52
CA PRO A 444 -9.05 0.49 -1.26
C PRO A 444 -8.14 1.32 -0.34
N CYS A 445 -8.29 2.65 -0.32
CA CYS A 445 -7.49 3.54 0.50
C CYS A 445 -7.73 3.35 2.00
N GLN A 446 -8.93 2.92 2.41
CA GLN A 446 -9.22 2.61 3.81
C GLN A 446 -8.50 1.34 4.26
N GLY A 447 -8.50 0.31 3.40
CA GLY A 447 -7.68 -0.88 3.61
C GLY A 447 -6.19 -0.57 3.65
N HIS A 448 -5.68 0.30 2.78
CA HIS A 448 -4.28 0.75 2.82
C HIS A 448 -3.92 1.45 4.15
N LEU A 449 -4.86 2.18 4.74
CA LEU A 449 -4.66 2.85 6.04
C LEU A 449 -4.62 1.86 7.20
N LEU A 450 -5.59 0.95 7.29
CA LEU A 450 -5.56 -0.08 8.34
C LEU A 450 -4.32 -0.97 8.20
N GLU A 451 -3.97 -1.38 6.97
CA GLU A 451 -2.76 -2.18 6.73
C GLU A 451 -1.47 -1.44 7.15
N LEU A 452 -1.40 -0.12 6.94
CA LEU A 452 -0.28 0.70 7.45
C LEU A 452 -0.21 0.70 8.98
N LYS A 453 -1.35 0.82 9.66
CA LYS A 453 -1.42 0.74 11.14
C LYS A 453 -0.95 -0.62 11.64
N LEU A 454 -1.41 -1.72 11.03
CA LEU A 454 -1.00 -3.08 11.39
C LEU A 454 0.51 -3.31 11.17
N ALA A 455 1.04 -2.88 10.02
CA ALA A 455 2.47 -2.94 9.73
C ALA A 455 3.31 -2.13 10.73
N ALA A 456 2.81 -0.97 11.13
CA ALA A 456 3.49 -0.09 12.08
C ALA A 456 3.47 -0.64 13.50
N LEU A 457 2.35 -1.22 13.95
CA LEU A 457 2.24 -1.91 15.25
C LEU A 457 3.25 -3.07 15.35
N THR A 458 3.46 -3.79 14.25
CA THR A 458 4.38 -4.93 14.20
C THR A 458 5.85 -4.50 14.24
N SER A 459 6.22 -3.45 13.48
CA SER A 459 7.63 -3.16 13.17
C SER A 459 8.21 -1.91 13.85
N LEU A 460 7.39 -0.97 14.34
CA LEU A 460 7.87 0.31 14.87
C LEU A 460 7.96 0.33 16.40
N SER A 461 8.64 1.35 16.93
CA SER A 461 8.57 1.71 18.35
C SER A 461 7.27 2.45 18.64
N HIS A 462 6.84 2.49 19.91
CA HIS A 462 5.66 3.28 20.30
C HIS A 462 5.83 4.77 19.95
N ALA A 463 7.04 5.33 20.12
CA ALA A 463 7.32 6.72 19.78
C ALA A 463 7.13 7.02 18.29
N ASP A 464 7.68 6.17 17.41
CA ASP A 464 7.50 6.33 15.95
C ASP A 464 6.02 6.14 15.57
N PHE A 465 5.34 5.16 16.19
CA PHE A 465 3.92 4.88 15.96
C PHE A 465 3.02 6.05 16.37
N PHE A 466 3.24 6.61 17.57
CA PHE A 466 2.51 7.76 18.07
C PHE A 466 2.86 9.04 17.28
N SER A 467 4.07 9.18 16.76
CA SER A 467 4.39 10.29 15.85
C SER A 467 3.55 10.20 14.57
N LEU A 468 3.42 9.01 13.98
CA LEU A 468 2.63 8.80 12.77
C LEU A 468 1.13 9.00 13.00
N PHE A 469 0.55 8.31 13.98
CA PHE A 469 -0.91 8.22 14.16
C PHE A 469 -1.43 8.97 15.39
N GLY A 470 -0.58 9.44 16.30
CA GLY A 470 -0.98 10.39 17.35
C GLY A 470 -0.86 11.81 16.85
N VAL A 471 0.36 12.19 16.47
CA VAL A 471 0.69 13.55 16.01
C VAL A 471 0.29 13.79 14.54
N GLY A 472 0.26 12.74 13.71
CA GLY A 472 -0.03 12.87 12.28
C GLY A 472 1.18 13.34 11.45
N TYR A 473 2.40 13.22 11.98
CA TYR A 473 3.62 13.73 11.35
C TYR A 473 4.83 12.87 11.70
N HIS A 474 5.66 12.56 10.71
CA HIS A 474 6.95 11.92 10.94
C HIS A 474 7.97 12.31 9.87
N PRO A 475 9.09 12.98 10.23
CA PRO A 475 10.03 13.53 9.25
C PRO A 475 10.72 12.49 8.38
N LYS A 476 10.82 11.24 8.89
CA LYS A 476 11.47 10.12 8.20
C LYS A 476 10.47 9.06 7.71
N PHE A 477 9.20 9.40 7.49
CA PHE A 477 8.18 8.42 7.10
C PHE A 477 8.59 7.59 5.88
N ARG A 478 9.11 8.22 4.82
CA ARG A 478 9.58 7.53 3.62
C ARG A 478 10.66 6.49 3.91
N HIS A 479 11.59 6.80 4.83
CA HIS A 479 12.61 5.85 5.24
C HIS A 479 11.99 4.69 6.02
N LEU A 480 11.07 4.95 6.97
CA LEU A 480 10.36 3.90 7.70
C LEU A 480 9.54 3.00 6.77
N LEU A 481 8.90 3.59 5.76
CA LEU A 481 8.12 2.89 4.75
C LEU A 481 8.99 1.85 4.02
N ASP A 482 10.12 2.28 3.45
CA ASP A 482 10.99 1.40 2.65
C ASP A 482 11.79 0.40 3.54
N SER A 483 12.17 0.79 4.77
CA SER A 483 13.12 0.02 5.60
C SER A 483 12.50 -0.87 6.69
N LYS A 484 11.28 -0.56 7.15
CA LYS A 484 10.61 -1.29 8.26
C LYS A 484 9.22 -1.78 7.90
N LEU A 485 8.41 -0.94 7.23
CA LEU A 485 7.00 -1.25 6.99
C LEU A 485 6.77 -2.13 5.75
N ALA A 486 7.56 -1.95 4.70
CA ALA A 486 7.36 -2.63 3.42
C ALA A 486 7.19 -4.16 3.50
N PRO A 487 7.94 -4.92 4.32
CA PRO A 487 7.76 -6.37 4.43
C PRO A 487 6.39 -6.82 4.94
N HIS A 488 5.66 -5.93 5.62
CA HIS A 488 4.34 -6.22 6.21
C HIS A 488 3.18 -5.65 5.41
N LEU A 489 3.46 -4.81 4.42
CA LEU A 489 2.43 -4.25 3.55
C LEU A 489 2.15 -5.19 2.39
N SER A 490 1.04 -4.98 1.70
CA SER A 490 0.79 -5.47 0.35
C SER A 490 1.57 -4.66 -0.69
N SER A 491 1.66 -5.18 -1.91
CA SER A 491 2.28 -4.44 -3.03
C SER A 491 1.50 -3.16 -3.33
N SER A 492 0.16 -3.23 -3.33
CA SER A 492 -0.72 -2.08 -3.59
C SER A 492 -0.64 -1.02 -2.50
N ALA A 493 -0.70 -1.40 -1.21
CA ALA A 493 -0.58 -0.43 -0.12
C ALA A 493 0.81 0.23 -0.09
N TYR A 494 1.88 -0.52 -0.33
CA TYR A 494 3.21 0.07 -0.43
C TYR A 494 3.27 1.12 -1.56
N GLN A 495 2.74 0.82 -2.75
CA GLN A 495 2.67 1.78 -3.85
C GLN A 495 1.90 3.04 -3.45
N PHE A 496 0.71 2.88 -2.88
CA PHE A 496 -0.14 3.98 -2.42
C PHE A 496 0.63 4.91 -1.46
N TRP A 497 1.22 4.37 -0.39
CA TRP A 497 1.97 5.17 0.58
C TRP A 497 3.25 5.75 0.02
N ARG A 498 3.85 5.10 -0.99
CA ARG A 498 5.06 5.59 -1.64
C ARG A 498 4.80 6.76 -2.58
N PHE A 499 3.62 6.83 -3.19
CA PHE A 499 3.13 8.01 -3.92
C PHE A 499 2.67 9.11 -2.97
N ASN A 500 2.06 8.74 -1.85
CA ASN A 500 1.53 9.65 -0.84
C ASN A 500 2.48 9.83 0.35
N ALA A 501 3.80 9.75 0.14
CA ALA A 501 4.79 9.82 1.22
C ALA A 501 4.74 11.16 1.98
N ASP A 502 4.23 12.21 1.33
CA ASP A 502 4.06 13.52 1.94
C ASP A 502 2.89 13.57 2.94
N ALA A 503 2.09 12.51 3.04
CA ALA A 503 0.98 12.41 3.98
C ALA A 503 1.37 12.74 5.43
N PHE A 504 2.60 12.40 5.81
CA PHE A 504 3.17 12.62 7.15
C PHE A 504 4.30 13.67 7.16
N ALA A 505 4.49 14.47 6.10
CA ALA A 505 5.69 15.29 5.92
C ALA A 505 5.58 16.77 6.34
N SER A 506 4.40 17.29 6.72
CA SER A 506 4.24 18.71 7.11
C SER A 506 3.75 18.85 8.55
N SER A 507 4.59 19.41 9.41
CA SER A 507 4.23 19.82 10.78
C SER A 507 3.93 21.32 10.89
N SER A 508 4.42 22.16 9.97
CA SER A 508 4.45 23.62 10.13
C SER A 508 3.26 24.37 9.55
N SER A 509 2.48 23.77 8.64
CA SER A 509 1.36 24.46 7.96
C SER A 509 -0.03 23.94 8.36
N GLY A 510 -0.15 23.22 9.48
CA GLY A 510 -1.42 22.60 9.86
C GLY A 510 -1.94 21.58 8.85
N SER A 511 -1.05 20.87 8.14
CA SER A 511 -1.37 19.88 7.09
C SER A 511 -0.80 18.48 7.39
N GLY A 512 -0.93 18.05 8.64
CA GLY A 512 -0.65 16.68 9.06
C GLY A 512 -1.61 15.65 8.47
N PHE A 513 -1.35 14.38 8.73
CA PHE A 513 -2.11 13.22 8.24
C PHE A 513 -3.64 13.41 8.32
N TYR A 514 -4.15 13.84 9.47
CA TYR A 514 -5.59 14.05 9.72
C TYR A 514 -6.21 15.17 8.91
N MET A 515 -5.41 16.11 8.43
CA MET A 515 -5.86 17.22 7.62
C MET A 515 -5.90 16.81 6.13
N ARG A 516 -5.67 15.54 5.78
CA ARG A 516 -5.75 14.99 4.41
C ARG A 516 -6.97 14.07 4.28
N GLY A 517 -7.17 13.49 3.11
CA GLY A 517 -8.40 12.77 2.80
C GLY A 517 -9.60 13.72 2.57
N TYR A 518 -10.79 13.15 2.40
CA TYR A 518 -12.01 13.93 2.21
C TYR A 518 -12.40 14.68 3.50
N SER A 519 -12.41 13.97 4.63
CA SER A 519 -12.67 14.57 5.96
C SER A 519 -11.71 15.71 6.33
N GLY A 520 -10.47 15.67 5.85
CA GLY A 520 -9.49 16.73 6.06
C GLY A 520 -9.91 18.09 5.51
N TRP A 521 -10.76 18.15 4.48
CA TRP A 521 -11.31 19.41 3.98
C TRP A 521 -12.22 20.09 5.00
N ALA A 522 -13.07 19.33 5.67
CA ALA A 522 -13.94 19.84 6.73
C ALA A 522 -13.12 20.40 7.89
N LEU A 523 -12.07 19.68 8.32
CA LEU A 523 -11.17 20.14 9.40
C LEU A 523 -10.41 21.41 9.03
N ARG A 524 -9.90 21.51 7.79
CA ARG A 524 -9.23 22.73 7.31
C ARG A 524 -10.19 23.91 7.26
N LEU A 525 -11.41 23.69 6.79
CA LEU A 525 -12.43 24.75 6.73
C LEU A 525 -12.83 25.22 8.12
N ALA A 526 -13.06 24.30 9.06
CA ALA A 526 -13.35 24.64 10.45
C ALA A 526 -12.23 25.50 11.06
N ARG A 527 -10.96 25.14 10.85
CA ARG A 527 -9.83 25.97 11.29
C ARG A 527 -9.82 27.36 10.68
N VAL A 528 -10.13 27.47 9.39
CA VAL A 528 -10.24 28.76 8.70
C VAL A 528 -11.37 29.60 9.30
N ILE A 529 -12.54 29.02 9.55
CA ILE A 529 -13.68 29.68 10.19
C ILE A 529 -13.29 30.18 11.59
N PHE A 530 -12.64 29.34 12.41
CA PHE A 530 -12.20 29.72 13.75
C PHE A 530 -11.08 30.77 13.75
N ALA A 531 -10.24 30.80 12.72
CA ALA A 531 -9.24 31.85 12.54
C ALA A 531 -9.91 33.18 12.20
N PHE A 532 -10.84 33.19 11.24
CA PHE A 532 -11.59 34.40 10.86
C PHE A 532 -12.45 34.94 12.00
N ALA A 533 -13.06 34.07 12.81
CA ALA A 533 -13.85 34.46 13.97
C ALA A 533 -12.99 34.87 15.19
N GLY A 534 -11.66 34.78 15.11
CA GLY A 534 -10.76 35.15 16.23
C GLY A 534 -10.82 34.21 17.44
N VAL A 535 -11.39 33.01 17.29
CA VAL A 535 -11.59 32.05 18.40
C VAL A 535 -10.55 30.92 18.44
N SER A 536 -9.54 30.93 17.58
CA SER A 536 -8.52 29.87 17.49
C SER A 536 -7.80 29.59 18.83
N ASN A 537 -7.50 30.62 19.63
CA ASN A 537 -6.90 30.42 20.96
C ASN A 537 -7.89 29.81 21.97
N HIS A 538 -9.19 30.12 21.83
CA HIS A 538 -10.24 29.54 22.66
C HIS A 538 -10.47 28.07 22.32
N VAL A 539 -10.31 27.68 21.05
CA VAL A 539 -10.33 26.27 20.64
C VAL A 539 -9.23 25.48 21.35
N LYS A 540 -8.00 26.01 21.40
CA LYS A 540 -6.90 25.37 22.13
C LYS A 540 -7.20 25.28 23.63
N ARG A 541 -7.64 26.39 24.23
CA ARG A 541 -8.01 26.44 25.66
C ARG A 541 -9.13 25.45 26.00
N LEU A 542 -10.13 25.28 25.14
CA LEU A 542 -11.19 24.28 25.30
C LEU A 542 -10.61 22.85 25.38
N CYS A 543 -9.59 22.55 24.57
CA CYS A 543 -8.95 21.23 24.55
C CYS A 543 -7.93 21.02 25.67
N GLU A 544 -7.49 22.08 26.35
CA GLU A 544 -6.43 22.06 27.37
C GLU A 544 -6.94 22.26 28.81
N CYS A 545 -8.21 22.69 28.97
CA CYS A 545 -8.81 22.95 30.27
C CYS A 545 -8.95 21.68 31.14
N ASP A 546 -8.91 21.87 32.46
CA ASP A 546 -8.90 20.78 33.45
C ASP A 546 -10.28 20.48 34.05
N THR A 547 -11.28 21.33 33.80
CA THR A 547 -12.62 21.25 34.42
C THR A 547 -13.73 21.35 33.37
N LEU A 548 -14.84 20.64 33.61
CA LEU A 548 -16.02 20.69 32.73
C LEU A 548 -16.67 22.07 32.77
N GLU A 549 -16.65 22.74 33.92
CA GLU A 549 -17.23 24.08 34.10
C GLU A 549 -16.53 25.12 33.20
N GLU A 550 -15.19 25.10 33.15
CA GLU A 550 -14.43 25.96 32.24
C GLU A 550 -14.70 25.59 30.78
N GLN A 551 -14.74 24.28 30.46
CA GLN A 551 -15.01 23.79 29.12
C GLN A 551 -16.36 24.29 28.60
N VAL A 552 -17.42 24.12 29.40
CA VAL A 552 -18.78 24.56 29.08
C VAL A 552 -18.84 26.08 28.95
N ALA A 553 -18.17 26.83 29.83
CA ALA A 553 -18.12 28.29 29.75
C ALA A 553 -17.47 28.78 28.45
N ILE A 554 -16.36 28.17 28.01
CA ILE A 554 -15.69 28.51 26.74
C ILE A 554 -16.58 28.13 25.56
N TRP A 555 -17.19 26.95 25.59
CA TRP A 555 -18.09 26.48 24.53
C TRP A 555 -19.26 27.45 24.32
N GLN A 556 -20.01 27.74 25.39
CA GLN A 556 -21.19 28.60 25.34
C GLN A 556 -20.86 30.03 24.91
N SER A 557 -19.76 30.59 25.44
CA SER A 557 -19.43 32.00 25.19
C SER A 557 -18.67 32.26 23.88
N LYS A 558 -17.92 31.28 23.34
CA LYS A 558 -16.99 31.51 22.20
C LYS A 558 -17.25 30.62 21.01
N LEU A 559 -17.31 29.30 21.16
CA LEU A 559 -17.36 28.38 20.01
C LEU A 559 -18.77 28.15 19.49
N ARG A 560 -19.73 27.94 20.41
CA ARG A 560 -21.14 27.67 20.07
C ARG A 560 -21.74 28.77 19.17
N PRO A 561 -21.56 30.08 19.44
CA PRO A 561 -22.09 31.14 18.55
C PRO A 561 -21.47 31.14 17.15
N VAL A 562 -20.22 30.68 17.00
CA VAL A 562 -19.54 30.61 15.70
C VAL A 562 -20.07 29.43 14.89
N LEU A 563 -20.22 28.25 15.52
CA LEU A 563 -20.70 27.04 14.85
C LEU A 563 -22.18 27.11 14.49
N LEU A 564 -23.00 27.74 15.33
CA LEU A 564 -24.43 27.93 15.10
C LEU A 564 -24.76 29.20 14.30
N ASN A 565 -23.74 29.87 13.77
CA ASN A 565 -23.95 31.03 12.90
C ASN A 565 -24.78 30.62 11.65
N PRO A 566 -25.79 31.42 11.24
CA PRO A 566 -26.64 31.09 10.08
C PRO A 566 -25.88 30.75 8.80
N VAL A 567 -24.72 31.36 8.56
CA VAL A 567 -23.87 31.08 7.38
C VAL A 567 -23.24 29.68 7.47
N VAL A 568 -22.74 29.30 8.65
CA VAL A 568 -22.15 27.98 8.90
C VAL A 568 -23.23 26.90 8.82
N VAL A 569 -24.40 27.15 9.41
CA VAL A 569 -25.54 26.24 9.32
C VAL A 569 -26.03 26.11 7.87
N ALA A 570 -26.09 27.21 7.10
CA ALA A 570 -26.45 27.16 5.68
C ALA A 570 -25.46 26.34 4.84
N LEU A 571 -24.16 26.44 5.15
CA LEU A 571 -23.15 25.59 4.52
C LEU A 571 -23.37 24.11 4.83
N LEU A 572 -23.65 23.75 6.09
CA LEU A 572 -23.95 22.39 6.51
C LEU A 572 -25.29 21.86 5.99
N ARG A 573 -26.18 22.74 5.53
CA ARG A 573 -27.40 22.34 4.81
C ARG A 573 -27.12 21.96 3.36
N SER A 574 -25.98 22.34 2.79
CA SER A 574 -25.62 22.10 1.39
C SER A 574 -25.33 20.61 1.14
N PRO A 575 -26.08 19.94 0.25
CA PRO A 575 -25.83 18.54 -0.09
C PRO A 575 -24.44 18.28 -0.66
N VAL A 576 -23.93 19.22 -1.47
CA VAL A 576 -22.60 19.14 -2.09
C VAL A 576 -21.50 19.17 -1.02
N PHE A 577 -21.69 19.97 0.03
CA PHE A 577 -20.75 20.05 1.13
C PHE A 577 -20.78 18.77 1.98
N CYS A 578 -21.97 18.30 2.36
CA CYS A 578 -22.15 17.07 3.13
C CYS A 578 -21.48 15.86 2.46
N TRP A 579 -21.67 15.68 1.15
CA TRP A 579 -21.04 14.58 0.42
C TRP A 579 -19.51 14.75 0.32
N ASN A 580 -19.04 15.87 -0.23
CA ASN A 580 -17.62 16.02 -0.57
C ASN A 580 -16.70 16.26 0.63
N ALA A 581 -17.21 16.81 1.73
CA ALA A 581 -16.41 17.15 2.91
C ALA A 581 -16.69 16.26 4.12
N LEU A 582 -17.94 15.80 4.30
CA LEU A 582 -18.34 15.00 5.47
C LEU A 582 -18.61 13.53 5.13
N GLY A 583 -18.72 13.17 3.85
CA GLY A 583 -19.05 11.82 3.40
C GLY A 583 -20.50 11.40 3.70
N VAL A 584 -21.41 12.36 3.89
CA VAL A 584 -22.81 12.11 4.27
C VAL A 584 -23.69 12.04 3.01
N PRO A 585 -24.33 10.90 2.71
CA PRO A 585 -25.23 10.75 1.57
C PRO A 585 -26.55 11.53 1.69
N LEU A 586 -27.26 11.68 0.57
CA LEU A 586 -28.55 12.36 0.52
C LEU A 586 -29.63 11.69 1.39
N ASN A 587 -29.69 10.36 1.39
CA ASN A 587 -30.69 9.60 2.14
C ASN A 587 -30.49 9.76 3.65
N GLN A 588 -29.26 9.61 4.13
CA GLN A 588 -28.91 9.86 5.54
C GLN A 588 -29.23 11.30 5.96
N ARG A 589 -28.90 12.28 5.11
CA ARG A 589 -29.24 13.68 5.36
C ARG A 589 -30.76 13.88 5.43
N GLN A 590 -31.53 13.22 4.59
CA GLN A 590 -32.99 13.31 4.59
C GLN A 590 -33.57 12.76 5.90
N MET A 591 -33.07 11.61 6.38
CA MET A 591 -33.46 11.05 7.68
C MET A 591 -33.18 12.03 8.83
N LEU A 592 -32.02 12.70 8.80
CA LEU A 592 -31.69 13.74 9.79
C LEU A 592 -32.67 14.91 9.75
N LEU A 593 -33.05 15.37 8.55
CA LEU A 593 -33.96 16.51 8.36
C LEU A 593 -35.42 16.18 8.73
N GLU A 594 -35.80 14.90 8.74
CA GLU A 594 -37.11 14.44 9.20
C GLU A 594 -37.22 14.48 10.73
N GLU A 595 -36.11 14.35 11.45
CA GLU A 595 -36.06 14.43 12.93
C GLU A 595 -36.00 15.88 13.45
N GLY A 596 -35.61 16.85 12.61
CA GLY A 596 -35.49 18.25 13.01
C GLY A 596 -34.63 19.08 12.06
N SER A 597 -34.22 20.28 12.48
CA SER A 597 -33.33 21.10 11.68
C SER A 597 -31.85 20.73 11.85
N VAL A 598 -30.99 21.11 10.90
CA VAL A 598 -29.52 20.99 11.05
C VAL A 598 -29.02 21.74 12.28
N TYR A 599 -29.68 22.85 12.66
CA TYR A 599 -29.36 23.58 13.87
C TYR A 599 -29.63 22.73 15.12
N ASP A 600 -30.80 22.09 15.19
CA ASP A 600 -31.18 21.21 16.32
C ASP A 600 -30.24 20.01 16.38
N PHE A 601 -29.89 19.42 15.23
CA PHE A 601 -28.92 18.34 15.15
C PHE A 601 -27.58 18.73 15.78
N ILE A 602 -27.02 19.91 15.43
CA ILE A 602 -25.74 20.38 15.98
C ILE A 602 -25.86 20.59 17.49
N CYS A 603 -26.96 21.20 17.97
CA CYS A 603 -27.18 21.43 19.39
C CYS A 603 -27.27 20.12 20.17
N HIS A 604 -28.14 19.20 19.74
CA HIS A 604 -28.33 17.89 20.39
C HIS A 604 -27.08 16.99 20.30
N THR A 605 -26.21 17.22 19.32
CA THR A 605 -24.93 16.50 19.19
C THR A 605 -23.87 17.06 20.14
N LEU A 606 -23.64 18.37 20.11
CA LEU A 606 -22.47 18.99 20.75
C LEU A 606 -22.72 19.48 22.17
N ASP A 607 -23.90 20.06 22.46
CA ASP A 607 -24.17 20.65 23.78
C ASP A 607 -24.08 19.60 24.91
N PRO A 608 -24.71 18.40 24.81
CA PRO A 608 -24.58 17.37 25.84
C PRO A 608 -23.17 16.80 25.97
N LEU A 609 -22.44 16.74 24.85
CA LEU A 609 -21.11 16.13 24.81
C LEU A 609 -20.09 16.97 25.58
N VAL A 610 -20.11 18.28 25.35
CA VAL A 610 -19.19 19.23 26.01
C VAL A 610 -19.45 19.32 27.52
N SER A 611 -20.69 19.09 27.97
CA SER A 611 -21.02 19.07 29.39
C SER A 611 -20.73 17.72 30.06
N THR A 612 -20.60 16.63 29.30
CA THR A 612 -20.43 15.28 29.84
C THR A 612 -18.97 14.82 29.85
N TYR A 613 -18.22 15.12 28.79
CA TYR A 613 -16.87 14.59 28.58
C TYR A 613 -15.84 15.71 28.47
N LEU A 614 -14.76 15.62 29.26
CA LEU A 614 -13.63 16.51 29.12
C LEU A 614 -12.86 16.15 27.84
N LEU A 615 -12.64 17.11 26.93
CA LEU A 615 -11.91 16.87 25.68
C LEU A 615 -10.46 16.46 25.94
N LYS A 616 -9.83 17.06 26.97
CA LYS A 616 -8.43 16.86 27.34
C LYS A 616 -8.05 15.42 27.68
N THR A 617 -8.97 14.65 28.28
CA THR A 617 -8.69 13.31 28.82
C THR A 617 -9.71 12.25 28.45
N GLY A 618 -10.90 12.62 27.98
CA GLY A 618 -11.97 11.68 27.63
C GLY A 618 -12.24 11.66 26.13
N ASN A 619 -12.71 12.79 25.59
CA ASN A 619 -13.24 12.83 24.24
C ASN A 619 -12.17 13.15 23.18
N TYR A 620 -11.49 12.10 22.72
CA TYR A 620 -10.45 12.22 21.71
C TYR A 620 -10.99 12.52 20.30
N PHE A 621 -12.26 12.22 20.01
CA PHE A 621 -12.86 12.43 18.68
C PHE A 621 -12.92 13.92 18.33
N TYR A 622 -13.52 14.71 19.22
CA TYR A 622 -13.63 16.14 19.01
C TYR A 622 -12.33 16.88 19.29
N LEU A 623 -11.50 16.39 20.22
CA LEU A 623 -10.14 16.90 20.40
C LEU A 623 -9.35 16.79 19.08
N LEU A 624 -9.41 15.65 18.41
CA LEU A 624 -8.76 15.47 17.11
C LEU A 624 -9.32 16.44 16.07
N ALA A 625 -10.64 16.58 15.96
CA ALA A 625 -11.24 17.47 14.97
C ALA A 625 -10.81 18.94 15.16
N LEU A 626 -10.67 19.38 16.41
CA LEU A 626 -10.27 20.75 16.77
C LEU A 626 -8.76 20.97 16.63
N LEU A 627 -7.92 20.05 17.13
CA LEU A 627 -6.47 20.19 17.15
C LEU A 627 -5.76 19.60 15.92
N GLY A 628 -6.43 18.72 15.18
CA GLY A 628 -5.90 17.92 14.05
C GLY A 628 -4.77 16.96 14.43
N HIS A 629 -4.65 16.62 15.71
CA HIS A 629 -3.79 15.57 16.26
C HIS A 629 -4.36 15.11 17.61
N TYR A 630 -3.97 13.91 18.05
CA TYR A 630 -4.25 13.40 19.38
C TYR A 630 -3.19 13.85 20.39
N THR A 631 -3.54 13.83 21.68
CA THR A 631 -2.58 13.98 22.78
C THR A 631 -2.36 12.63 23.47
N PRO A 632 -1.25 12.43 24.19
CA PRO A 632 -1.06 11.21 24.98
C PRO A 632 -2.14 10.97 26.03
N ALA A 633 -2.80 12.03 26.50
CA ALA A 633 -3.88 11.97 27.50
C ALA A 633 -5.26 11.69 26.89
N SER A 634 -5.49 12.00 25.62
CA SER A 634 -6.77 11.83 24.92
C SER A 634 -6.50 11.31 23.51
N CYS A 635 -6.48 9.97 23.41
CA CYS A 635 -6.27 9.23 22.18
C CYS A 635 -6.96 7.86 22.23
N PRO A 636 -7.28 7.27 21.07
CA PRO A 636 -7.74 5.89 20.96
C PRO A 636 -6.83 4.89 21.69
N ASN A 637 -7.41 3.81 22.23
CA ASN A 637 -6.70 2.82 23.03
C ASN A 637 -5.45 2.25 22.32
N TYR A 638 -5.51 2.03 21.00
CA TYR A 638 -4.38 1.52 20.20
C TYR A 638 -3.18 2.48 20.12
N LEU A 639 -3.35 3.77 20.40
CA LEU A 639 -2.26 4.75 20.49
C LEU A 639 -1.64 4.83 21.89
N THR A 640 -2.36 4.38 22.92
CA THR A 640 -1.81 4.36 24.28
C THR A 640 -0.65 3.36 24.36
N LEU A 641 0.28 3.57 25.28
CA LEU A 641 1.39 2.64 25.48
C LEU A 641 0.87 1.23 25.85
N ARG A 642 -0.19 1.15 26.67
CA ARG A 642 -0.82 -0.10 27.07
C ARG A 642 -1.41 -0.85 25.88
N GLY A 643 -2.26 -0.20 25.08
CA GLY A 643 -2.89 -0.81 23.92
C GLY A 643 -1.88 -1.18 22.83
N PHE A 644 -0.88 -0.32 22.58
CA PHE A 644 0.24 -0.63 21.69
C PHE A 644 1.00 -1.88 22.13
N SER A 645 1.36 -1.96 23.42
CA SER A 645 2.05 -3.13 23.99
C SER A 645 1.19 -4.39 23.93
N ALA A 646 -0.12 -4.29 24.15
CA ALA A 646 -1.05 -5.42 24.04
C ALA A 646 -1.10 -5.98 22.60
N LEU A 647 -1.22 -5.12 21.59
CA LEU A 647 -1.22 -5.52 20.18
C LEU A 647 0.14 -6.04 19.70
N LYS A 648 1.24 -5.59 20.32
CA LYS A 648 2.61 -6.03 19.98
C LYS A 648 3.03 -7.31 20.71
N ALA A 649 2.36 -7.67 21.80
CA ALA A 649 2.65 -8.86 22.59
C ALA A 649 2.60 -10.15 21.75
N ASN A 650 3.30 -11.19 22.20
CA ASN A 650 3.29 -12.53 21.57
C ASN A 650 3.54 -12.49 20.05
N ARG A 651 4.51 -11.70 19.60
CA ARG A 651 4.83 -11.50 18.16
C ARG A 651 3.62 -10.99 17.36
N SER A 652 2.85 -10.09 17.96
CA SER A 652 1.66 -9.49 17.37
C SER A 652 0.59 -10.52 16.98
N ASN A 653 0.39 -11.58 17.77
CA ASN A 653 -0.61 -12.63 17.49
C ASN A 653 -2.04 -12.07 17.38
N ALA A 654 -2.38 -11.06 18.18
CA ALA A 654 -3.68 -10.39 18.09
C ALA A 654 -3.93 -9.77 16.70
N LEU A 655 -2.88 -9.41 15.96
CA LEU A 655 -3.01 -8.88 14.61
C LEU A 655 -3.27 -9.98 13.57
N ASP A 656 -3.06 -11.26 13.88
CA ASP A 656 -3.42 -12.36 12.97
C ASP A 656 -4.94 -12.51 12.81
N ALA A 657 -5.70 -11.87 13.72
CA ALA A 657 -7.15 -11.79 13.69
C ALA A 657 -7.71 -11.16 12.40
N PHE A 658 -6.97 -10.23 11.77
CA PHE A 658 -7.50 -9.30 10.76
C PHE A 658 -7.50 -9.88 9.34
N ARG A 659 -8.65 -9.84 8.66
CA ARG A 659 -8.76 -10.05 7.20
C ARG A 659 -9.43 -8.84 6.57
N LEU A 660 -8.69 -8.12 5.72
CA LEU A 660 -9.13 -6.90 5.07
C LEU A 660 -9.65 -7.23 3.68
N HIS A 661 -10.92 -6.96 3.44
CA HIS A 661 -11.61 -7.14 2.17
C HIS A 661 -11.71 -5.83 1.40
N THR A 662 -11.61 -5.88 0.08
CA THR A 662 -11.84 -4.72 -0.81
C THR A 662 -13.01 -5.03 -1.71
N ASP A 663 -14.21 -4.98 -1.15
CA ASP A 663 -15.41 -5.35 -1.86
C ASP A 663 -16.64 -4.74 -1.18
N SER A 664 -17.77 -4.88 -1.86
CA SER A 664 -19.11 -4.63 -1.35
C SER A 664 -19.51 -5.67 -0.28
N ILE A 665 -20.47 -5.30 0.57
CA ILE A 665 -21.02 -6.18 1.60
C ILE A 665 -21.77 -7.35 0.96
N VAL A 666 -22.77 -7.07 0.10
CA VAL A 666 -23.59 -8.09 -0.59
C VAL A 666 -23.63 -7.97 -2.12
N LYS A 667 -23.63 -6.76 -2.70
CA LYS A 667 -23.78 -6.61 -4.15
C LYS A 667 -23.29 -5.25 -4.65
N TYR A 668 -22.67 -5.27 -5.83
CA TYR A 668 -22.70 -4.14 -6.75
C TYR A 668 -22.97 -4.68 -8.16
N VAL A 669 -24.12 -4.34 -8.74
CA VAL A 669 -24.37 -4.51 -10.17
C VAL A 669 -24.07 -3.16 -10.82
N LEU A 670 -22.94 -3.05 -11.50
CA LEU A 670 -22.75 -1.96 -12.46
C LEU A 670 -23.80 -2.16 -13.57
N LEU A 671 -24.78 -1.26 -13.64
CA LEU A 671 -25.50 -0.98 -14.89
C LEU A 671 -24.47 -0.43 -15.88
N ALA A 672 -23.75 -1.31 -16.57
CA ALA A 672 -22.99 -0.91 -17.74
C ALA A 672 -23.98 -0.55 -18.87
N PRO A 673 -23.79 0.55 -19.61
CA PRO A 673 -24.61 0.84 -20.77
C PRO A 673 -24.33 -0.20 -21.85
N LEU A 674 -25.30 -1.10 -22.09
CA LEU A 674 -25.70 -1.79 -23.35
C LEU A 674 -24.66 -2.25 -24.40
N LEU A 675 -23.35 -2.23 -24.14
CA LEU A 675 -22.31 -2.58 -25.12
C LEU A 675 -21.10 -3.34 -24.52
N SER A 676 -21.24 -3.95 -23.35
CA SER A 676 -20.17 -4.77 -22.75
C SER A 676 -20.74 -6.09 -22.24
N LEU A 677 -20.46 -7.18 -22.96
CA LEU A 677 -20.99 -8.52 -22.73
C LEU A 677 -20.27 -9.29 -21.59
N GLU A 678 -19.68 -8.60 -20.62
CA GLU A 678 -18.99 -9.23 -19.48
C GLU A 678 -19.52 -8.67 -18.15
N ALA A 679 -20.61 -9.27 -17.67
CA ALA A 679 -21.05 -9.10 -16.29
C ALA A 679 -20.01 -9.75 -15.37
N HIS A 680 -19.15 -8.93 -14.74
CA HIS A 680 -18.14 -9.40 -13.79
C HIS A 680 -18.78 -9.54 -12.41
N THR A 681 -19.23 -10.75 -12.07
CA THR A 681 -19.72 -11.06 -10.73
C THR A 681 -18.53 -11.45 -9.85
N THR A 682 -18.05 -10.52 -9.03
CA THR A 682 -17.24 -10.85 -7.85
C THR A 682 -18.18 -11.36 -6.76
N LEU A 683 -17.83 -12.47 -6.08
CA LEU A 683 -18.55 -12.84 -4.86
C LEU A 683 -18.30 -11.74 -3.83
N SER A 684 -19.36 -11.08 -3.36
CA SER A 684 -19.31 -10.12 -2.26
C SER A 684 -18.91 -10.79 -0.96
N VAL A 685 -18.48 -10.00 0.03
CA VAL A 685 -17.90 -10.56 1.26
C VAL A 685 -18.88 -11.50 1.97
N LEU A 686 -20.14 -11.09 2.21
CA LEU A 686 -21.07 -11.96 2.92
C LEU A 686 -21.36 -13.25 2.14
N ARG A 687 -21.48 -13.18 0.80
CA ARG A 687 -21.75 -14.36 -0.04
C ARG A 687 -20.58 -15.35 -0.06
N GLY A 688 -19.35 -14.88 0.10
CA GLY A 688 -18.18 -15.75 0.24
C GLY A 688 -18.15 -16.48 1.58
N LEU A 689 -18.64 -15.84 2.65
CA LEU A 689 -18.62 -16.43 3.98
C LEU A 689 -19.58 -17.62 4.09
N SER A 690 -19.13 -18.69 4.76
CA SER A 690 -19.95 -19.86 5.02
C SER A 690 -21.09 -19.56 6.01
N PRO A 691 -22.19 -20.33 5.98
CA PRO A 691 -23.23 -20.22 7.00
C PRO A 691 -22.65 -20.38 8.40
N TRP A 692 -23.13 -19.56 9.35
CA TRP A 692 -22.72 -19.56 10.77
C TRP A 692 -21.23 -19.30 11.03
N SER A 693 -20.53 -18.67 10.10
CA SER A 693 -19.13 -18.25 10.26
C SER A 693 -18.94 -17.01 11.12
N LEU A 694 -19.99 -16.20 11.31
CA LEU A 694 -19.94 -14.96 12.08
C LEU A 694 -20.74 -15.07 13.38
N THR A 695 -20.27 -14.40 14.42
CA THR A 695 -21.00 -14.23 15.69
C THR A 695 -21.42 -12.79 15.93
N ARG A 696 -20.69 -11.82 15.35
CA ARG A 696 -20.96 -10.38 15.50
C ARG A 696 -20.78 -9.65 14.18
N ALA A 697 -21.66 -8.69 13.89
CA ALA A 697 -21.52 -7.80 12.74
C ALA A 697 -21.75 -6.35 13.17
N LEU A 698 -20.80 -5.46 12.86
CA LEU A 698 -20.92 -4.01 12.98
C LEU A 698 -20.95 -3.37 11.60
N ILE A 699 -22.09 -2.79 11.26
CA ILE A 699 -22.34 -2.20 9.94
C ILE A 699 -22.47 -0.67 9.97
N MET A 700 -22.10 -0.05 11.09
CA MET A 700 -22.11 1.40 11.27
C MET A 700 -23.46 2.02 10.85
N ASP A 701 -23.44 3.12 10.11
CA ASP A 701 -24.57 3.83 9.53
C ASP A 701 -24.80 3.49 8.05
N HIS A 702 -24.20 2.41 7.54
CA HIS A 702 -24.29 2.00 6.13
C HIS A 702 -25.74 1.90 5.63
N LEU A 703 -26.65 1.43 6.48
CA LEU A 703 -28.06 1.29 6.09
C LEU A 703 -28.79 2.62 5.87
N ASP A 704 -28.29 3.73 6.43
CA ASP A 704 -28.84 5.07 6.17
C ASP A 704 -28.57 5.55 4.73
N TRP A 705 -27.68 4.87 3.99
CA TRP A 705 -27.33 5.23 2.62
C TRP A 705 -28.39 4.77 1.63
N PHE A 706 -29.24 3.81 2.00
CA PHE A 706 -30.25 3.22 1.13
C PHE A 706 -31.57 4.00 1.18
N SER A 707 -32.32 3.94 0.08
CA SER A 707 -33.69 4.44 0.06
C SER A 707 -34.64 3.47 0.78
N PRO A 708 -35.67 3.98 1.49
CA PRO A 708 -36.70 3.14 2.08
C PRO A 708 -37.31 2.14 1.10
N GLY A 709 -37.41 0.87 1.51
CA GLY A 709 -37.92 -0.21 0.66
C GLY A 709 -36.92 -0.75 -0.38
N SER A 710 -35.63 -0.38 -0.29
CA SER A 710 -34.61 -0.95 -1.17
C SER A 710 -34.53 -2.48 -1.04
N LYS A 711 -34.52 -3.17 -2.18
CA LYS A 711 -34.29 -4.61 -2.25
C LYS A 711 -32.89 -5.01 -1.79
N ASP A 712 -31.92 -4.10 -1.92
CA ASP A 712 -30.54 -4.36 -1.54
C ASP A 712 -30.41 -4.55 -0.02
N VAL A 713 -31.19 -3.81 0.78
CA VAL A 713 -31.22 -3.99 2.24
C VAL A 713 -31.87 -5.32 2.62
N LEU A 714 -32.90 -5.76 1.90
CA LEU A 714 -33.50 -7.08 2.10
C LEU A 714 -32.48 -8.20 1.82
N GLU A 715 -31.81 -8.15 0.66
CA GLU A 715 -30.75 -9.10 0.32
C GLU A 715 -29.61 -9.07 1.38
N GLU A 716 -29.23 -7.89 1.87
CA GLU A 716 -28.20 -7.74 2.88
C GLU A 716 -28.59 -8.36 4.24
N VAL A 717 -29.82 -8.14 4.69
CA VAL A 717 -30.35 -8.72 5.92
C VAL A 717 -30.47 -10.24 5.81
N GLU A 718 -30.90 -10.78 4.67
CA GLU A 718 -30.98 -12.22 4.41
C GLU A 718 -29.60 -12.89 4.45
N GLU A 719 -28.59 -12.26 3.84
CA GLU A 719 -27.21 -12.77 3.89
C GLU A 719 -26.65 -12.71 5.32
N PHE A 720 -26.90 -11.63 6.08
CA PHE A 720 -26.54 -11.58 7.50
C PHE A 720 -27.20 -12.71 8.28
N HIS A 721 -28.48 -12.99 8.04
CA HIS A 721 -29.18 -14.09 8.68
C HIS A 721 -28.52 -15.43 8.34
N ARG A 722 -28.06 -15.65 7.10
CA ARG A 722 -27.38 -16.87 6.68
C ARG A 722 -26.02 -17.06 7.39
N VAL A 723 -25.18 -16.03 7.40
CA VAL A 723 -23.79 -16.13 7.89
C VAL A 723 -23.67 -16.05 9.41
N LEU A 724 -24.64 -15.45 10.11
CA LEU A 724 -24.62 -15.39 11.58
C LEU A 724 -25.02 -16.72 12.20
N ALA A 725 -24.23 -17.16 13.17
CA ALA A 725 -24.58 -18.27 14.05
C ALA A 725 -25.85 -17.95 14.88
N PRO A 726 -26.60 -18.96 15.35
CA PRO A 726 -27.68 -18.76 16.32
C PRO A 726 -27.18 -17.97 17.55
N GLY A 727 -27.92 -16.94 17.98
CA GLY A 727 -27.47 -16.01 19.03
C GLY A 727 -26.45 -14.96 18.58
N GLY A 728 -25.99 -15.01 17.33
CA GLY A 728 -25.19 -13.95 16.71
C GLY A 728 -25.99 -12.66 16.54
N MET A 729 -25.31 -11.51 16.46
CA MET A 729 -25.97 -10.21 16.40
C MET A 729 -25.39 -9.26 15.36
N VAL A 730 -26.25 -8.44 14.77
CA VAL A 730 -25.90 -7.27 13.96
C VAL A 730 -26.11 -6.01 14.78
N PHE A 731 -25.17 -5.07 14.69
CA PHE A 731 -25.15 -3.80 15.41
C PHE A 731 -24.96 -2.66 14.43
N TRP A 732 -25.78 -1.61 14.55
CA TRP A 732 -25.75 -0.45 13.65
C TRP A 732 -26.15 0.83 14.38
N ARG A 733 -25.79 1.95 13.78
CA ARG A 733 -26.15 3.30 14.22
C ARG A 733 -26.97 3.99 13.13
N SER A 734 -27.81 4.94 13.49
CA SER A 734 -28.65 5.66 12.53
C SER A 734 -28.78 7.14 12.84
N ALA A 735 -28.89 7.95 11.78
CA ALA A 735 -29.29 9.34 11.83
C ALA A 735 -30.76 9.55 12.27
N SER A 736 -31.61 8.52 12.20
CA SER A 736 -32.99 8.55 12.72
C SER A 736 -33.10 7.90 14.10
N ARG A 737 -34.06 8.32 14.90
CA ARG A 737 -34.42 7.68 16.19
C ARG A 737 -35.09 6.31 15.99
N LYS A 738 -35.81 6.13 14.89
CA LYS A 738 -36.50 4.88 14.54
C LYS A 738 -36.34 4.58 13.04
N PRO A 739 -35.21 4.00 12.63
CA PRO A 739 -34.95 3.73 11.22
C PRO A 739 -35.91 2.68 10.64
N TRP A 740 -36.26 2.85 9.36
CA TRP A 740 -37.24 2.03 8.63
C TRP A 740 -36.78 0.56 8.45
N TYR A 741 -35.47 0.33 8.34
CA TYR A 741 -34.91 -1.01 8.13
C TYR A 741 -34.95 -1.90 9.39
N ASN A 742 -35.34 -1.38 10.55
CA ASN A 742 -35.60 -2.20 11.75
C ASN A 742 -36.68 -3.27 11.49
N GLU A 743 -37.71 -2.91 10.72
CA GLU A 743 -38.79 -3.84 10.37
C GLU A 743 -38.30 -4.96 9.45
N MET A 744 -37.29 -4.68 8.60
CA MET A 744 -36.69 -5.69 7.72
C MET A 744 -35.94 -6.76 8.52
N PHE A 745 -35.15 -6.37 9.52
CA PHE A 745 -34.52 -7.33 10.43
C PHE A 745 -35.55 -8.16 11.21
N ALA A 746 -36.61 -7.53 11.72
CA ALA A 746 -37.67 -8.24 12.42
C ALA A 746 -38.36 -9.28 11.51
N ASN A 747 -38.67 -8.89 10.27
CA ASN A 747 -39.29 -9.77 9.27
C ASN A 747 -38.38 -10.93 8.85
N ALA A 748 -37.06 -10.73 8.85
CA ALA A 748 -36.06 -11.75 8.59
C ALA A 748 -35.79 -12.69 9.79
N GLY A 749 -36.53 -12.54 10.89
CA GLY A 749 -36.45 -13.44 12.06
C GLY A 749 -35.49 -12.98 13.17
N PHE A 750 -34.99 -11.75 13.12
CA PHE A 750 -34.18 -11.19 14.20
C PHE A 750 -35.04 -10.58 15.32
N GLU A 751 -34.53 -10.61 16.54
CA GLU A 751 -35.01 -9.80 17.65
C GLU A 751 -34.31 -8.44 17.64
N VAL A 752 -35.03 -7.39 17.27
CA VAL A 752 -34.51 -6.03 17.15
C VAL A 752 -34.78 -5.24 18.42
N THR A 753 -33.72 -4.70 19.03
CA THR A 753 -33.82 -3.90 20.26
C THR A 753 -33.06 -2.58 20.13
N PRO A 754 -33.64 -1.46 20.57
CA PRO A 754 -32.90 -0.21 20.69
C PRO A 754 -31.88 -0.34 21.83
N VAL A 755 -30.64 0.04 21.54
CA VAL A 755 -29.55 0.07 22.53
C VAL A 755 -29.49 1.43 23.19
N ALA A 756 -29.53 2.49 22.38
CA ALA A 756 -29.61 3.87 22.85
C ALA A 756 -30.39 4.71 21.83
N VAL A 757 -31.19 5.66 22.31
CA VAL A 757 -31.91 6.63 21.48
C VAL A 757 -31.73 8.00 22.09
N ARG A 758 -31.24 8.96 21.31
CA ARG A 758 -30.92 10.30 21.77
C ARG A 758 -32.19 11.11 22.01
N ASP A 759 -32.43 11.51 23.26
CA ASP A 759 -33.54 12.37 23.65
C ASP A 759 -33.25 13.88 23.43
N GLY A 760 -31.98 14.26 23.27
CA GLY A 760 -31.49 15.63 23.05
C GLY A 760 -30.91 16.29 24.30
N THR A 761 -31.02 15.65 25.46
CA THR A 761 -30.51 16.16 26.75
C THR A 761 -29.20 15.51 27.17
N ASN A 762 -29.07 14.20 26.95
CA ASN A 762 -27.89 13.43 27.34
C ASN A 762 -27.12 12.93 26.11
N ALA A 763 -25.79 12.89 26.21
CA ALA A 763 -24.96 12.24 25.20
C ALA A 763 -25.08 10.72 25.36
N ILE A 764 -25.35 10.01 24.26
CA ILE A 764 -25.48 8.55 24.28
C ILE A 764 -24.14 7.81 24.20
N ASP A 765 -23.10 8.47 23.69
CA ASP A 765 -21.71 7.99 23.65
C ASP A 765 -20.74 9.19 23.50
N MET A 766 -19.43 8.96 23.39
CA MET A 766 -18.44 10.03 23.21
C MET A 766 -18.44 10.68 21.82
N VAL A 767 -19.22 10.19 20.87
CA VAL A 767 -19.35 10.81 19.54
C VAL A 767 -20.66 11.59 19.44
N ASN A 768 -21.76 11.02 19.93
CA ASN A 768 -23.11 11.55 19.99
C ASN A 768 -23.65 12.07 18.65
N MET A 769 -23.09 11.61 17.53
CA MET A 769 -23.43 12.06 16.17
C MET A 769 -24.70 11.38 15.63
N TYR A 770 -24.96 10.16 16.06
CA TYR A 770 -26.12 9.37 15.63
C TYR A 770 -27.31 9.59 16.57
N ALA A 771 -28.52 9.51 16.03
CA ALA A 771 -29.74 9.68 16.80
C ALA A 771 -30.14 8.40 17.55
N SER A 772 -29.72 7.23 17.05
CA SER A 772 -29.95 5.96 17.73
C SER A 772 -28.89 4.90 17.40
N THR A 773 -28.81 3.90 18.27
CA THR A 773 -28.00 2.69 18.14
C THR A 773 -28.90 1.49 18.40
N TRP A 774 -28.76 0.45 17.58
CA TRP A 774 -29.65 -0.71 17.59
C TRP A 774 -28.86 -2.00 17.46
N ARG A 775 -29.48 -3.09 17.94
CA ARG A 775 -28.99 -4.45 17.71
C ARG A 775 -30.11 -5.37 17.25
N ALA A 776 -29.79 -6.28 16.35
CA ALA A 776 -30.62 -7.40 15.94
C ALA A 776 -29.95 -8.71 16.35
N VAL A 777 -30.60 -9.52 17.19
CA VAL A 777 -30.10 -10.84 17.59
C VAL A 777 -30.81 -11.92 16.79
N LYS A 778 -30.04 -12.82 16.17
CA LYS A 778 -30.59 -13.97 15.46
C LYS A 778 -31.13 -14.96 16.49
N ARG A 779 -32.43 -15.25 16.41
CA ARG A 779 -33.07 -16.22 17.31
C ARG A 779 -32.42 -17.60 17.16
N ALA A 780 -32.38 -18.33 18.29
CA ALA A 780 -31.76 -19.63 18.40
C ALA A 780 -32.40 -20.69 17.49
#